data_AF-A0A7X6T8U8-F1
#
_entry.id   AF-A0A7X6T8U8-F1
#
_cell.length_a   1.000
_cell.length_b   1.000
_cell.length_c   1.000
_cell.angle_alpha   90.00
_cell.angle_beta   90.00
_cell.angle_gamma   90.00
#
_symmetry.space_group_name_H-M   'P 1'
#
loop_
_entity.id
_entity.type
_entity.pdbx_description
1 polymer ?
#
loop_
_entity_poly.entity_id
_entity_poly.type
_entity_poly.pdbx_seq_one_letter_code
_entity_poly.pdbx_strand_id
1 'polypeptide(L)'
;ADSMQDGERIRALRQNAEFALYTPGGQFGRPLSLEGMFRKPAPAAMEDPEVLQEVVSTTATSLLHLVGIKDADPVSSKEHVFLSTLIQKTWQDGYDLTIPTLIHWISQPPIKTIGVMDIDTYLPEKERTALAFRFNNLIASPAFKAFMDGEPFDIPSLLYTDKGKPKVSVLSIAHLADAERMFFVTLLLNRMIAWMRTEQGTSSLRALFYMDEVFGYFPPIANPPAKKPLLTLLKTARAYGLGIVLATQNPGDIDYKGLSNVGTWFVGRLTTERDRTRLLEGMADESIEGISRAELGKLIAGLQQRQYLMRTVRGGEPILFQTRVAMSNLGGPLTRDQVRLLVSQSGYLPQAAPAPEPSQIPVPPGPDQGFFVPEGTPEPFVHKSSGEGIPAPIPAPVPPPAAAGLTGPPIEQVSVAPQAASGIPVSYLSGTPGQTYKPTLAGYLTVYIKDDKRNISHTENVSRFTPLGGGVVPVEWDNKLDLDLALADLDTEPPAGAIYADLPPEAKLKTSFTAWQRALVDTVWRESAVEVREHKKLGLVSELDEEERDFVARVNMVAREQRDIERDEIEAKYDKKRLAIEERIAKAEERVDRVKDQAKDAKVQSAISFGAAALGAVLGKSLVSQSNVYKSATAAKSLSRASKSSGNVGRAEESMERVEQQMALLNEDMEKDIKALSERYDKAADDIITTTVKPLKSNVVVNAMVLVWMPRN
;
A
#
# COMPACT_ATOMS: atom_id res chain seq x y z
N ALA A 1 16.22 19.33 26.95
CA ALA A 1 15.84 18.39 28.03
C ALA A 1 14.34 18.12 28.00
N ASP A 2 13.50 19.17 27.96
CA ASP A 2 12.03 19.07 28.13
C ASP A 2 11.26 18.34 27.02
N SER A 3 11.86 18.11 25.85
CA SER A 3 11.25 17.30 24.79
C SER A 3 11.41 15.79 25.02
N MET A 4 12.34 15.38 25.91
CA MET A 4 12.78 13.98 26.08
C MET A 4 13.18 13.31 24.75
N GLN A 5 13.63 14.09 23.76
CA GLN A 5 14.14 13.59 22.48
C GLN A 5 15.60 14.02 22.35
N ASP A 6 16.52 13.06 22.43
CA ASP A 6 17.95 13.29 22.20
C ASP A 6 18.28 13.29 20.70
N GLY A 7 19.51 13.73 20.38
CA GLY A 7 19.99 13.78 19.00
C GLY A 7 20.14 12.40 18.35
N GLU A 8 20.37 11.36 19.15
CA GLU A 8 20.51 9.98 18.68
C GLU A 8 19.17 9.43 18.18
N ARG A 9 18.10 9.62 18.94
CA ARG A 9 16.74 9.23 18.57
C ARG A 9 16.25 9.92 17.29
N ILE A 10 16.56 11.20 17.13
CA ILE A 10 16.22 11.95 15.90
C ILE A 10 17.01 11.39 14.71
N ARG A 11 18.28 11.05 14.91
CA ARG A 11 19.13 10.45 13.88
C ARG A 11 18.62 9.07 13.49
N ALA A 12 18.28 8.23 14.46
CA ALA A 12 17.68 6.91 14.25
C ALA A 12 16.37 7.03 13.46
N LEU A 13 15.50 7.97 13.81
CA LEU A 13 14.25 8.22 13.07
C LEU A 13 14.52 8.59 11.60
N ARG A 14 15.48 9.48 11.31
CA ARG A 14 15.84 9.86 9.93
C ARG A 14 16.51 8.72 9.16
N GLN A 15 17.28 7.87 9.85
CA GLN A 15 17.94 6.72 9.23
C GLN A 15 16.93 5.62 8.90
N ASN A 16 15.92 5.41 9.75
CA ASN A 16 14.97 4.29 9.64
C ASN A 16 13.65 4.64 8.93
N ALA A 17 13.30 5.93 8.81
CA ALA A 17 12.11 6.37 8.09
C ALA A 17 12.45 7.48 7.08
N GLU A 18 11.81 7.46 5.92
CA GLU A 18 11.81 8.58 4.99
C GLU A 18 10.63 9.51 5.31
N PHE A 19 10.83 10.82 5.23
CA PHE A 19 9.75 11.80 5.35
C PHE A 19 9.41 12.35 3.97
N ALA A 20 8.18 12.11 3.51
CA ALA A 20 7.72 12.52 2.20
C ALA A 20 6.55 13.50 2.36
N LEU A 21 6.74 14.73 1.88
CA LEU A 21 5.70 15.78 1.91
C LEU A 21 5.07 15.90 0.52
N TYR A 22 3.89 15.34 0.39
CA TYR A 22 3.13 15.31 -0.85
C TYR A 22 2.15 16.48 -0.94
N THR A 23 1.99 17.01 -2.15
CA THR A 23 1.07 18.11 -2.47
C THR A 23 0.21 17.70 -3.67
N PRO A 24 -0.84 16.88 -3.48
CA PRO A 24 -1.74 16.51 -4.57
C PRO A 24 -2.34 17.76 -5.24
N GLY A 25 -2.36 17.82 -6.58
CA GLY A 25 -2.81 19.01 -7.32
C GLY A 25 -1.90 20.24 -7.19
N GLY A 26 -0.69 20.09 -6.65
CA GLY A 26 0.29 21.16 -6.48
C GLY A 26 1.72 20.70 -6.80
N GLN A 27 2.55 21.62 -7.29
CA GLN A 27 3.93 21.34 -7.69
C GLN A 27 4.99 21.94 -6.74
N PHE A 28 4.59 22.37 -5.55
CA PHE A 28 5.50 23.00 -4.58
C PHE A 28 6.02 22.03 -3.50
N GLY A 29 5.43 20.83 -3.39
CA GLY A 29 5.99 19.69 -2.67
C GLY A 29 6.27 18.52 -3.63
N ARG A 30 6.10 17.26 -3.17
CA ARG A 30 6.10 16.10 -4.07
C ARG A 30 4.72 15.97 -4.73
N PRO A 31 4.60 16.11 -6.07
CA PRO A 31 3.32 15.96 -6.74
C PRO A 31 2.86 14.49 -6.72
N LEU A 32 1.55 14.28 -6.56
CA LEU A 32 0.91 12.96 -6.66
C LEU A 32 0.02 12.92 -7.88
N SER A 33 0.36 12.03 -8.80
CA SER A 33 -0.38 11.76 -10.01
C SER A 33 -1.51 10.76 -9.77
N LEU A 34 -2.70 11.09 -10.26
CA LEU A 34 -3.84 10.19 -10.27
C LEU A 34 -3.88 9.34 -11.55
N GLU A 35 -2.90 9.44 -12.45
CA GLU A 35 -2.89 8.71 -13.73
C GLU A 35 -3.06 7.19 -13.55
N GLY A 36 -2.41 6.63 -12.53
CA GLY A 36 -2.52 5.21 -12.18
C GLY A 36 -3.94 4.74 -11.88
N MET A 37 -4.89 5.65 -11.63
CA MET A 37 -6.30 5.28 -11.42
C MET A 37 -7.02 4.82 -12.69
N PHE A 38 -6.48 5.17 -13.85
CA PHE A 38 -7.08 4.86 -15.15
C PHE A 38 -6.46 3.62 -15.80
N ARG A 39 -5.31 3.18 -15.31
CA ARG A 39 -4.64 1.98 -15.83
C ARG A 39 -5.43 0.73 -15.49
N LYS A 40 -5.38 -0.22 -16.42
CA LYS A 40 -5.91 -1.57 -16.24
C LYS A 40 -5.26 -2.22 -15.00
N PRO A 41 -6.05 -2.93 -14.17
CA PRO A 41 -5.50 -3.69 -13.04
C PRO A 41 -4.48 -4.76 -13.47
N ALA A 42 -3.66 -5.22 -12.52
CA ALA A 42 -2.72 -6.32 -12.74
C ALA A 42 -3.45 -7.60 -13.23
N PRO A 43 -2.78 -8.49 -13.98
CA PRO A 43 -3.40 -9.71 -14.53
C PRO A 43 -4.17 -10.55 -13.51
N ALA A 44 -3.61 -10.75 -12.30
CA ALA A 44 -4.29 -11.49 -11.23
C ALA A 44 -5.62 -10.85 -10.81
N ALA A 45 -5.69 -9.51 -10.73
CA ALA A 45 -6.91 -8.79 -10.40
C ALA A 45 -7.92 -8.77 -11.56
N MET A 46 -7.45 -8.96 -12.80
CA MET A 46 -8.30 -9.09 -13.99
C MET A 46 -8.93 -10.49 -14.09
N GLU A 47 -8.25 -11.52 -13.58
CA GLU A 47 -8.73 -12.90 -13.58
C GLU A 47 -9.78 -13.20 -12.50
N ASP A 48 -9.78 -12.44 -11.39
CA ASP A 48 -10.75 -12.55 -10.31
C ASP A 48 -11.96 -11.61 -10.54
N PRO A 49 -13.18 -12.15 -10.80
CA PRO A 49 -14.36 -11.33 -11.07
C PRO A 49 -14.80 -10.45 -9.90
N GLU A 50 -14.62 -10.90 -8.64
CA GLU A 50 -15.04 -10.15 -7.46
C GLU A 50 -14.12 -8.95 -7.24
N VAL A 51 -12.80 -9.18 -7.34
CA VAL A 51 -11.78 -8.12 -7.24
C VAL A 51 -11.95 -7.11 -8.36
N LEU A 52 -12.12 -7.56 -9.61
CA LEU A 52 -12.35 -6.68 -10.75
C LEU A 52 -13.59 -5.80 -10.54
N GLN A 53 -14.71 -6.38 -10.11
CA GLN A 53 -15.94 -5.64 -9.87
C GLN A 53 -15.76 -4.58 -8.77
N GLU A 54 -15.02 -4.90 -7.70
CA GLU A 54 -14.71 -3.94 -6.64
C GLU A 54 -13.85 -2.78 -7.13
N VAL A 55 -12.79 -3.05 -7.90
CA VAL A 55 -11.90 -2.03 -8.45
C VAL A 55 -12.64 -1.13 -9.44
N VAL A 56 -13.46 -1.71 -10.33
CA VAL A 56 -14.32 -0.98 -11.26
C VAL A 56 -15.28 -0.07 -10.50
N SER A 57 -16.03 -0.62 -9.54
CA SER A 57 -17.03 0.12 -8.77
C SER A 57 -16.40 1.30 -8.01
N THR A 58 -15.24 1.07 -7.39
CA THR A 58 -14.49 2.09 -6.65
C THR A 58 -13.99 3.21 -7.58
N THR A 59 -13.52 2.84 -8.77
CA THR A 59 -13.05 3.78 -9.79
C THR A 59 -14.20 4.63 -10.32
N ALA A 60 -15.34 4.01 -10.66
CA ALA A 60 -16.54 4.71 -11.11
C ALA A 60 -17.07 5.69 -10.05
N THR A 61 -17.21 5.27 -8.79
CA THR A 61 -17.63 6.15 -7.68
C THR A 61 -16.69 7.35 -7.53
N SER A 62 -15.38 7.11 -7.61
CA SER A 62 -14.38 8.18 -7.47
C SER A 62 -14.48 9.21 -8.61
N LEU A 63 -14.65 8.75 -9.85
CA LEU A 63 -14.80 9.61 -11.02
C LEU A 63 -16.11 10.40 -11.04
N LEU A 64 -17.21 9.82 -10.57
CA LEU A 64 -18.48 10.55 -10.49
C LEU A 64 -18.45 11.65 -9.43
N HIS A 65 -17.84 11.38 -8.27
CA HIS A 65 -17.64 12.40 -7.25
C HIS A 65 -16.76 13.56 -7.76
N LEU A 66 -15.74 13.25 -8.57
CA LEU A 66 -14.84 14.23 -9.18
C LEU A 66 -15.58 15.23 -10.08
N VAL A 67 -16.56 14.77 -10.85
CA VAL A 67 -17.39 15.62 -11.72
C VAL A 67 -18.60 16.23 -11.00
N GLY A 68 -18.64 16.11 -9.67
CA GLY A 68 -19.65 16.73 -8.80
C GLY A 68 -20.96 15.96 -8.68
N ILE A 69 -21.01 14.68 -9.07
CA ILE A 69 -22.17 13.80 -8.88
C ILE A 69 -22.05 13.17 -7.50
N LYS A 70 -22.88 13.62 -6.54
CA LYS A 70 -22.76 13.27 -5.11
C LYS A 70 -23.41 11.94 -4.73
N ASP A 71 -24.45 11.53 -5.47
CA ASP A 71 -25.21 10.30 -5.21
C ASP A 71 -24.77 9.18 -6.16
N ALA A 72 -23.48 8.87 -6.17
CA ALA A 72 -22.89 7.83 -7.02
C ALA A 72 -23.00 6.44 -6.37
N ASP A 73 -24.22 6.04 -5.99
CA ASP A 73 -24.48 4.72 -5.40
C ASP A 73 -24.34 3.61 -6.45
N PRO A 74 -23.57 2.54 -6.19
CA PRO A 74 -23.32 1.47 -7.16
C PRO A 74 -24.55 0.71 -7.66
N VAL A 75 -25.67 0.78 -6.95
CA VAL A 75 -26.89 0.03 -7.27
C VAL A 75 -27.96 0.93 -7.86
N SER A 76 -28.11 2.16 -7.35
CA SER A 76 -29.20 3.05 -7.78
C SER A 76 -28.81 4.14 -8.78
N SER A 77 -27.52 4.51 -8.88
CA SER A 77 -27.10 5.58 -9.82
C SER A 77 -26.94 5.02 -11.23
N LYS A 78 -27.70 5.60 -12.18
CA LYS A 78 -27.59 5.25 -13.59
C LYS A 78 -26.20 5.56 -14.14
N GLU A 79 -25.64 6.71 -13.75
CA GLU A 79 -24.31 7.14 -14.16
C GLU A 79 -23.23 6.20 -13.62
N HIS A 80 -23.41 5.68 -12.40
CA HIS A 80 -22.48 4.71 -11.80
C HIS A 80 -22.50 3.39 -12.55
N VAL A 81 -23.67 2.81 -12.76
CA VAL A 81 -23.79 1.54 -13.48
C VAL A 81 -23.24 1.67 -14.90
N PHE A 82 -23.61 2.75 -15.62
CA PHE A 82 -23.09 3.02 -16.96
C PHE A 82 -21.57 3.13 -16.99
N LEU A 83 -21.00 3.96 -16.10
CA LEU A 83 -19.56 4.18 -16.04
C LEU A 83 -18.80 2.92 -15.65
N SER A 84 -19.33 2.15 -14.70
CA SER A 84 -18.75 0.87 -14.27
C SER A 84 -18.72 -0.14 -15.43
N THR A 85 -19.83 -0.29 -16.17
CA THR A 85 -19.87 -1.18 -17.35
C THR A 85 -18.87 -0.74 -18.41
N LEU A 86 -18.73 0.57 -18.63
CA LEU A 86 -17.79 1.09 -19.60
C LEU A 86 -16.34 0.79 -19.21
N ILE A 87 -15.96 1.11 -17.96
CA ILE A 87 -14.62 0.85 -17.42
C ILE A 87 -14.29 -0.66 -17.50
N GLN A 88 -15.24 -1.50 -17.09
CA GLN A 88 -15.05 -2.95 -17.12
C GLN A 88 -14.80 -3.46 -18.54
N LYS A 89 -15.61 -3.01 -19.52
CA LYS A 89 -15.45 -3.41 -20.92
C LYS A 89 -14.10 -2.97 -21.49
N THR A 90 -13.71 -1.72 -21.23
CA THR A 90 -12.40 -1.18 -21.62
C THR A 90 -11.24 -2.05 -21.16
N TRP A 91 -11.21 -2.38 -19.87
CA TRP A 91 -10.13 -3.17 -19.29
C TRP A 91 -10.15 -4.63 -19.78
N GLN A 92 -11.33 -5.21 -19.97
CA GLN A 92 -11.49 -6.54 -20.56
C GLN A 92 -11.01 -6.62 -22.00
N ASP A 93 -11.16 -5.54 -22.77
CA ASP A 93 -10.65 -5.43 -24.13
C ASP A 93 -9.13 -5.18 -24.19
N GLY A 94 -8.47 -5.11 -23.04
CA GLY A 94 -7.02 -4.95 -22.95
C GLY A 94 -6.52 -3.51 -23.04
N TYR A 95 -7.43 -2.51 -23.02
CA TYR A 95 -7.05 -1.11 -23.11
C TYR A 95 -6.96 -0.45 -21.73
N ASP A 96 -6.01 0.47 -21.58
CA ASP A 96 -6.02 1.42 -20.47
C ASP A 96 -7.12 2.46 -20.66
N LEU A 97 -7.68 2.94 -19.55
CA LEU A 97 -8.59 4.06 -19.57
C LEU A 97 -7.77 5.36 -19.60
N THR A 98 -8.31 6.39 -20.25
CA THR A 98 -7.86 7.78 -20.07
C THR A 98 -9.10 8.66 -20.02
N ILE A 99 -9.03 9.86 -19.41
CA ILE A 99 -10.21 10.75 -19.44
C ILE A 99 -10.60 11.13 -20.88
N PRO A 100 -9.69 11.43 -21.83
CA PRO A 100 -10.05 11.64 -23.23
C PRO A 100 -10.80 10.45 -23.85
N THR A 101 -10.30 9.22 -23.67
CA THR A 101 -10.97 8.01 -24.16
C THR A 101 -12.33 7.82 -23.48
N LEU A 102 -12.41 8.11 -22.18
CA LEU A 102 -13.65 8.04 -21.41
C LEU A 102 -14.69 9.05 -21.93
N ILE A 103 -14.31 10.30 -22.20
CA ILE A 103 -15.22 11.32 -22.77
C ILE A 103 -15.75 10.82 -24.12
N HIS A 104 -14.87 10.30 -24.98
CA HIS A 104 -15.25 9.75 -26.27
C HIS A 104 -16.26 8.60 -26.11
N TRP A 105 -15.98 7.64 -25.23
CA TRP A 105 -16.87 6.49 -25.01
C TRP A 105 -18.14 6.82 -24.22
N ILE A 106 -18.17 7.87 -23.40
CA ILE A 106 -19.43 8.34 -22.81
C ILE A 106 -20.35 8.85 -23.93
N SER A 107 -19.79 9.61 -24.89
CA SER A 107 -20.54 10.12 -26.04
C SER A 107 -20.90 9.03 -27.05
N GLN A 108 -19.97 8.11 -27.33
CA GLN A 108 -20.10 7.00 -28.28
C GLN A 108 -19.73 5.67 -27.59
N PRO A 109 -20.66 5.11 -26.81
CA PRO A 109 -20.38 3.93 -26.01
C PRO A 109 -20.11 2.70 -26.89
N PRO A 110 -19.02 1.94 -26.64
CA PRO A 110 -18.74 0.67 -27.31
C PRO A 110 -19.64 -0.48 -26.80
N ILE A 111 -20.75 -0.15 -26.13
CA ILE A 111 -21.73 -1.06 -25.56
C ILE A 111 -23.12 -0.70 -26.08
N LYS A 112 -23.92 -1.71 -26.45
CA LYS A 112 -25.28 -1.52 -26.97
C LYS A 112 -26.35 -1.57 -25.87
N THR A 113 -26.09 -2.33 -24.81
CA THR A 113 -27.05 -2.56 -23.72
C THR A 113 -26.40 -2.45 -22.35
N ILE A 114 -27.20 -2.11 -21.35
CA ILE A 114 -26.86 -2.18 -19.92
C ILE A 114 -27.85 -3.16 -19.28
N GLY A 115 -27.33 -4.34 -18.91
CA GLY A 115 -28.20 -5.49 -18.61
C GLY A 115 -29.04 -5.85 -19.82
N VAL A 116 -30.37 -5.80 -19.67
CA VAL A 116 -31.34 -6.11 -20.73
C VAL A 116 -31.87 -4.88 -21.47
N MET A 117 -31.53 -3.67 -21.01
CA MET A 117 -32.04 -2.43 -21.59
C MET A 117 -31.08 -1.86 -22.63
N ASP A 118 -31.63 -1.31 -23.70
CA ASP A 118 -30.88 -0.51 -24.67
C ASP A 118 -30.27 0.74 -23.99
N ILE A 119 -29.06 1.11 -24.40
CA ILE A 119 -28.32 2.20 -23.77
C ILE A 119 -29.02 3.56 -23.89
N ASP A 120 -29.68 3.84 -25.01
CA ASP A 120 -30.40 5.10 -25.23
C ASP A 120 -31.67 5.16 -24.37
N THR A 121 -32.22 4.01 -24.01
CA THR A 121 -33.33 3.91 -23.07
C THR A 121 -32.86 4.06 -21.62
N TYR A 122 -31.72 3.47 -21.27
CA TYR A 122 -31.19 3.51 -19.91
C TYR A 122 -30.67 4.90 -19.51
N LEU A 123 -29.76 5.43 -20.34
CA LEU A 123 -29.13 6.75 -20.20
C LEU A 123 -29.13 7.46 -21.56
N PRO A 124 -30.14 8.32 -21.83
CA PRO A 124 -30.31 8.98 -23.11
C PRO A 124 -29.10 9.81 -23.55
N GLU A 125 -28.93 9.98 -24.87
CA GLU A 125 -27.80 10.73 -25.46
C GLU A 125 -27.59 12.11 -24.84
N LYS A 126 -28.66 12.83 -24.52
CA LYS A 126 -28.59 14.15 -23.87
C LYS A 126 -27.94 14.08 -22.48
N GLU A 127 -28.27 13.06 -21.69
CA GLU A 127 -27.70 12.84 -20.35
C GLU A 127 -26.25 12.37 -20.45
N ARG A 128 -25.94 11.47 -21.40
CA ARG A 128 -24.55 11.06 -21.70
C ARG A 128 -23.69 12.24 -22.11
N THR A 129 -24.20 13.08 -23.01
CA THR A 129 -23.50 14.28 -23.48
C THR A 129 -23.28 15.26 -22.32
N ALA A 130 -24.25 15.45 -21.44
CA ALA A 130 -24.09 16.27 -20.24
C ALA A 130 -23.00 15.70 -19.29
N LEU A 131 -22.92 14.37 -19.14
CA LEU A 131 -21.87 13.72 -18.37
C LEU A 131 -20.49 13.92 -19.01
N ALA A 132 -20.37 13.73 -20.33
CA ALA A 132 -19.15 13.98 -21.09
C ALA A 132 -18.68 15.43 -20.95
N PHE A 133 -19.59 16.41 -21.00
CA PHE A 133 -19.26 17.81 -20.77
C PHE A 133 -18.68 18.07 -19.37
N ARG A 134 -19.17 17.38 -18.33
CA ARG A 134 -18.60 17.53 -16.98
C ARG A 134 -17.17 17.01 -16.90
N PHE A 135 -16.88 15.85 -17.51
CA PHE A 135 -15.51 15.33 -17.62
C PHE A 135 -14.62 16.22 -18.49
N ASN A 136 -15.15 16.80 -19.57
CA ASN A 136 -14.40 17.75 -20.40
C ASN A 136 -14.02 19.01 -19.62
N ASN A 137 -14.97 19.58 -18.85
CA ASN A 137 -14.69 20.75 -18.00
C ASN A 137 -13.63 20.45 -16.94
N LEU A 138 -13.59 19.21 -16.45
CA LEU A 138 -12.55 18.75 -15.54
C LEU A 138 -11.18 18.71 -16.22
N ILE A 139 -11.02 18.08 -17.40
CA ILE A 139 -9.74 18.10 -18.15
C ILE A 139 -9.30 19.53 -18.47
N ALA A 140 -10.24 20.37 -18.89
CA ALA A 140 -9.96 21.75 -19.26
C ALA A 140 -9.55 22.60 -18.04
N SER A 141 -9.78 22.12 -16.82
CA SER A 141 -9.36 22.81 -15.59
C SER A 141 -7.84 22.70 -15.39
N PRO A 142 -7.12 23.84 -15.31
CA PRO A 142 -5.69 23.83 -14.98
C PRO A 142 -5.38 23.15 -13.65
N ALA A 143 -6.32 23.18 -12.70
CA ALA A 143 -6.16 22.54 -11.40
C ALA A 143 -6.10 21.00 -11.53
N PHE A 144 -6.93 20.41 -12.38
CA PHE A 144 -6.94 18.96 -12.59
C PHE A 144 -5.71 18.47 -13.36
N LYS A 145 -5.18 19.27 -14.30
CA LYS A 145 -3.92 18.95 -14.98
C LYS A 145 -2.79 18.71 -13.97
N ALA A 146 -2.72 19.49 -12.90
CA ALA A 146 -1.72 19.32 -11.85
C ALA A 146 -1.88 18.03 -11.03
N PHE A 147 -3.05 17.36 -11.09
CA PHE A 147 -3.25 16.02 -10.51
C PHE A 147 -2.80 14.89 -11.44
N MET A 148 -2.48 15.17 -12.71
CA MET A 148 -1.94 14.14 -13.63
C MET A 148 -0.42 14.08 -13.61
N ASP A 149 0.25 15.12 -13.09
CA ASP A 149 1.70 15.18 -12.98
C ASP A 149 2.17 14.59 -11.64
N GLY A 150 3.28 13.84 -11.64
CA GLY A 150 4.00 13.42 -10.43
C GLY A 150 4.07 11.90 -10.21
N GLU A 151 4.39 11.52 -8.97
CA GLU A 151 4.48 10.10 -8.57
C GLU A 151 3.09 9.45 -8.62
N PRO A 152 2.94 8.22 -9.16
CA PRO A 152 1.67 7.52 -9.16
C PRO A 152 1.07 7.38 -7.76
N PHE A 153 -0.22 7.66 -7.64
CA PHE A 153 -0.95 7.54 -6.39
C PHE A 153 -1.27 6.08 -6.08
N ASP A 154 -0.43 5.50 -5.23
CA ASP A 154 -0.49 4.11 -4.79
C ASP A 154 -0.22 4.01 -3.28
N ILE A 155 -0.98 3.16 -2.56
CA ILE A 155 -0.92 3.10 -1.09
C ILE A 155 0.41 2.49 -0.59
N PRO A 156 0.87 1.33 -1.08
CA PRO A 156 2.22 0.82 -0.80
C PRO A 156 3.33 1.86 -0.99
N SER A 157 3.27 2.63 -2.08
CA SER A 157 4.24 3.69 -2.37
C SER A 157 4.25 4.85 -1.37
N LEU A 158 3.11 5.11 -0.72
CA LEU A 158 3.00 6.07 0.40
C LEU A 158 3.49 5.49 1.73
N LEU A 159 3.48 4.18 1.90
CA LEU A 159 3.89 3.52 3.14
C LEU A 159 5.38 3.15 3.15
N TYR A 160 5.95 2.85 1.98
CA TYR A 160 7.31 2.36 1.86
C TYR A 160 8.03 2.94 0.62
N THR A 161 9.36 2.98 0.67
CA THR A 161 10.23 3.20 -0.51
C THR A 161 10.29 1.95 -1.38
N ASP A 162 10.82 2.04 -2.58
CA ASP A 162 11.06 0.88 -3.47
C ASP A 162 11.92 -0.22 -2.83
N LYS A 163 12.76 0.14 -1.86
CA LYS A 163 13.59 -0.79 -1.05
C LYS A 163 12.91 -1.27 0.25
N GLY A 164 11.61 -0.99 0.43
CA GLY A 164 10.85 -1.39 1.62
C GLY A 164 11.11 -0.57 2.90
N LYS A 165 11.89 0.51 2.84
CA LYS A 165 12.06 1.42 3.99
C LYS A 165 10.75 2.13 4.31
N PRO A 166 10.29 2.18 5.58
CA PRO A 166 9.05 2.87 5.95
C PRO A 166 9.09 4.37 5.63
N LYS A 167 7.94 4.91 5.23
CA LYS A 167 7.71 6.33 4.96
C LYS A 167 6.76 6.93 5.98
N VAL A 168 7.05 8.16 6.38
CA VAL A 168 6.10 9.09 6.99
C VAL A 168 5.62 10.02 5.87
N SER A 169 4.49 9.66 5.28
CA SER A 169 3.87 10.42 4.19
C SER A 169 2.92 11.46 4.73
N VAL A 170 3.24 12.73 4.51
CA VAL A 170 2.41 13.88 4.87
C VAL A 170 1.71 14.36 3.61
N LEU A 171 0.40 14.19 3.55
CA LEU A 171 -0.44 14.64 2.43
C LEU A 171 -0.98 16.04 2.75
N SER A 172 -0.34 17.08 2.22
CA SER A 172 -0.81 18.46 2.42
C SER A 172 -1.96 18.76 1.46
N ILE A 173 -3.13 19.10 2.00
CA ILE A 173 -4.34 19.40 1.23
C ILE A 173 -4.86 20.82 1.48
N ALA A 174 -4.08 21.66 2.16
CA ALA A 174 -4.48 23.00 2.57
C ALA A 174 -4.60 24.00 1.40
N HIS A 175 -3.93 23.72 0.27
CA HIS A 175 -4.00 24.55 -0.94
C HIS A 175 -5.18 24.20 -1.84
N LEU A 176 -5.87 23.08 -1.60
CA LEU A 176 -6.98 22.60 -2.42
C LEU A 176 -8.28 23.32 -2.08
N ALA A 177 -9.09 23.60 -3.10
CA ALA A 177 -10.45 24.06 -2.91
C ALA A 177 -11.31 22.95 -2.25
N ASP A 178 -12.42 23.31 -1.62
CA ASP A 178 -13.24 22.38 -0.83
C ASP A 178 -13.69 21.13 -1.62
N ALA A 179 -14.07 21.31 -2.89
CA ALA A 179 -14.47 20.21 -3.76
C ALA A 179 -13.31 19.26 -4.08
N GLU A 180 -12.14 19.80 -4.45
CA GLU A 180 -10.92 19.03 -4.75
C GLU A 180 -10.42 18.30 -3.51
N ARG A 181 -10.49 18.97 -2.35
CA ARG A 181 -10.11 18.41 -1.05
C ARG A 181 -11.01 17.26 -0.66
N MET A 182 -12.33 17.40 -0.82
CA MET A 182 -13.31 16.32 -0.58
C MET A 182 -13.09 15.14 -1.53
N PHE A 183 -12.84 15.41 -2.80
CA PHE A 183 -12.54 14.39 -3.80
C PHE A 183 -11.28 13.60 -3.42
N PHE A 184 -10.15 14.28 -3.17
CA PHE A 184 -8.88 13.63 -2.87
C PHE A 184 -8.98 12.77 -1.59
N VAL A 185 -9.60 13.28 -0.52
CA VAL A 185 -9.78 12.52 0.72
C VAL A 185 -10.64 11.29 0.48
N THR A 186 -11.73 11.42 -0.29
CA THR A 186 -12.61 10.27 -0.60
C THR A 186 -11.87 9.20 -1.40
N LEU A 187 -11.11 9.62 -2.42
CA LEU A 187 -10.28 8.73 -3.22
C LEU A 187 -9.23 8.00 -2.36
N LEU A 188 -8.54 8.73 -1.48
CA LEU A 188 -7.56 8.17 -0.56
C LEU A 188 -8.18 7.10 0.35
N LEU A 189 -9.32 7.40 0.99
CA LEU A 189 -9.98 6.45 1.87
C LEU A 189 -10.41 5.18 1.13
N ASN A 190 -10.95 5.31 -0.09
CA ASN A 190 -11.32 4.16 -0.91
C ASN A 190 -10.11 3.33 -1.34
N ARG A 191 -9.01 3.97 -1.75
CA ARG A 191 -7.77 3.27 -2.11
C ARG A 191 -7.15 2.56 -0.91
N MET A 192 -7.22 3.16 0.27
CA MET A 192 -6.83 2.51 1.51
C MET A 192 -7.69 1.28 1.82
N ILE A 193 -9.00 1.33 1.60
CA ILE A 193 -9.88 0.15 1.78
C ILE A 193 -9.51 -0.97 0.80
N ALA A 194 -9.34 -0.63 -0.48
CA ALA A 194 -8.99 -1.60 -1.51
C ALA A 194 -7.65 -2.28 -1.19
N TRP A 195 -6.61 -1.49 -0.90
CA TRP A 195 -5.30 -2.01 -0.48
C TRP A 195 -5.40 -2.86 0.79
N MET A 196 -6.11 -2.38 1.82
CA MET A 196 -6.26 -3.11 3.08
C MET A 196 -6.89 -4.50 2.87
N ARG A 197 -7.80 -4.66 1.91
CA ARG A 197 -8.46 -5.94 1.60
C ARG A 197 -7.57 -6.94 0.88
N THR A 198 -6.52 -6.48 0.19
CA THR A 198 -5.53 -7.37 -0.43
C THR A 198 -4.49 -7.88 0.59
N GLU A 199 -4.42 -7.26 1.76
CA GLU A 199 -3.48 -7.62 2.80
C GLU A 199 -3.96 -8.80 3.66
N GLN A 200 -3.02 -9.63 4.12
CA GLN A 200 -3.30 -10.63 5.15
C GLN A 200 -3.64 -9.96 6.49
N GLY A 201 -4.57 -10.60 7.22
CA GLY A 201 -4.95 -10.18 8.56
C GLY A 201 -3.78 -10.28 9.55
N THR A 202 -3.68 -9.33 10.47
CA THR A 202 -2.58 -9.25 11.44
C THR A 202 -3.05 -8.60 12.75
N SER A 203 -2.45 -9.03 13.87
CA SER A 203 -2.60 -8.38 15.18
C SER A 203 -1.62 -7.22 15.38
N SER A 204 -0.58 -7.13 14.54
CA SER A 204 0.46 -6.11 14.61
C SER A 204 0.09 -4.85 13.82
N LEU A 205 0.64 -3.71 14.21
CA LEU A 205 0.44 -2.46 13.49
C LEU A 205 1.26 -2.44 12.19
N ARG A 206 0.56 -2.40 11.07
CA ARG A 206 1.10 -2.25 9.71
C ARG A 206 1.29 -0.80 9.33
N ALA A 207 0.23 -0.01 9.47
CA ALA A 207 0.20 1.38 9.06
C ALA A 207 -0.66 2.22 10.01
N LEU A 208 -0.38 3.52 10.06
CA LEU A 208 -1.17 4.49 10.81
C LEU A 208 -1.70 5.56 9.87
N PHE A 209 -3.03 5.65 9.77
CA PHE A 209 -3.70 6.75 9.08
C PHE A 209 -4.08 7.83 10.09
N TYR A 210 -3.48 9.01 9.94
CA TYR A 210 -3.70 10.16 10.80
C TYR A 210 -4.41 11.28 10.03
N MET A 211 -5.55 11.75 10.55
CA MET A 211 -6.30 12.88 10.03
C MET A 211 -6.34 13.98 11.09
N ASP A 212 -5.71 15.12 10.81
CA ASP A 212 -5.56 16.24 11.75
C ASP A 212 -6.88 16.98 12.02
N GLU A 213 -7.77 17.02 11.04
CA GLU A 213 -9.10 17.61 11.15
C GLU A 213 -10.15 16.79 10.39
N VAL A 214 -11.00 16.06 11.13
CA VAL A 214 -12.09 15.26 10.57
C VAL A 214 -13.37 16.08 10.32
N PHE A 215 -13.46 17.31 10.83
CA PHE A 215 -14.62 18.18 10.62
C PHE A 215 -14.92 18.38 9.13
N GLY A 216 -16.20 18.32 8.76
CA GLY A 216 -16.67 18.39 7.38
C GLY A 216 -16.66 17.04 6.63
N TYR A 217 -15.84 16.07 7.05
CA TYR A 217 -15.80 14.72 6.47
C TYR A 217 -16.65 13.70 7.23
N PHE A 218 -16.91 13.96 8.51
CA PHE A 218 -17.69 13.08 9.37
C PHE A 218 -18.81 13.80 10.17
N PRO A 219 -19.68 14.59 9.50
CA PRO A 219 -20.73 15.33 10.18
C PRO A 219 -21.86 14.40 10.68
N PRO A 220 -22.62 14.79 11.72
CA PRO A 220 -23.67 13.94 12.31
C PRO A 220 -24.89 13.73 11.39
N ILE A 221 -25.26 14.73 10.60
CA ILE A 221 -26.50 14.71 9.78
C ILE A 221 -26.18 14.48 8.30
N ALA A 222 -25.25 15.26 7.73
CA ALA A 222 -24.91 15.14 6.32
C ALA A 222 -24.14 13.83 6.04
N ASN A 223 -24.19 13.39 4.79
CA ASN A 223 -23.47 12.20 4.33
C ASN A 223 -22.52 12.57 3.18
N PRO A 224 -21.41 13.28 3.47
CA PRO A 224 -20.43 13.60 2.44
C PRO A 224 -19.77 12.31 1.90
N PRO A 225 -19.22 12.33 0.67
CA PRO A 225 -18.63 11.17 0.03
C PRO A 225 -17.58 10.42 0.88
N ALA A 226 -16.80 11.15 1.69
CA ALA A 226 -15.77 10.58 2.56
C ALA A 226 -16.32 9.80 3.77
N LYS A 227 -17.58 10.04 4.19
CA LYS A 227 -18.13 9.50 5.45
C LYS A 227 -18.26 7.98 5.43
N LYS A 228 -18.83 7.42 4.36
CA LYS A 228 -19.05 5.96 4.24
C LYS A 228 -17.72 5.18 4.20
N PRO A 229 -16.72 5.57 3.38
CA PRO A 229 -15.38 4.95 3.43
C PRO A 229 -14.73 5.05 4.82
N LEU A 230 -14.81 6.21 5.47
CA LEU A 230 -14.25 6.39 6.81
C LEU A 230 -14.92 5.47 7.85
N LEU A 231 -16.25 5.31 7.79
CA LEU A 231 -16.99 4.33 8.62
C LEU A 231 -16.52 2.89 8.37
N THR A 232 -16.29 2.52 7.12
CA THR A 232 -15.79 1.18 6.76
C THR A 232 -14.43 0.93 7.37
N LEU A 233 -13.50 1.88 7.25
CA LEU A 233 -12.18 1.81 7.85
C LEU A 233 -12.27 1.69 9.37
N LEU A 234 -13.04 2.54 10.05
CA LEU A 234 -13.22 2.48 11.51
C LEU A 234 -13.74 1.13 12.01
N LYS A 235 -14.53 0.41 11.20
CA LYS A 235 -15.09 -0.90 11.56
C LYS A 235 -14.15 -2.07 11.27
N THR A 236 -13.37 -2.00 10.20
CA THR A 236 -12.69 -3.19 9.64
C THR A 236 -11.16 -3.10 9.69
N ALA A 237 -10.58 -1.90 9.71
CA ALA A 237 -9.13 -1.66 9.58
C ALA A 237 -8.28 -2.37 10.62
N ARG A 238 -8.80 -2.52 11.85
CA ARG A 238 -8.11 -3.20 12.95
C ARG A 238 -7.68 -4.63 12.58
N ALA A 239 -8.49 -5.38 11.84
CA ALA A 239 -8.19 -6.78 11.49
C ALA A 239 -6.99 -6.93 10.54
N TYR A 240 -6.64 -5.84 9.84
CA TYR A 240 -5.59 -5.79 8.84
C TYR A 240 -4.36 -4.98 9.31
N GLY A 241 -4.29 -4.65 10.61
CA GLY A 241 -3.19 -3.88 11.18
C GLY A 241 -3.17 -2.39 10.80
N LEU A 242 -4.27 -1.83 10.28
CA LEU A 242 -4.37 -0.41 9.97
C LEU A 242 -4.97 0.35 11.17
N GLY A 243 -4.14 1.14 11.84
CA GLY A 243 -4.56 2.05 12.91
C GLY A 243 -5.10 3.36 12.34
N ILE A 244 -6.14 3.91 12.96
CA ILE A 244 -6.75 5.18 12.55
C ILE A 244 -6.73 6.13 13.74
N VAL A 245 -6.22 7.34 13.50
CA VAL A 245 -6.23 8.43 14.48
C VAL A 245 -6.91 9.63 13.84
N LEU A 246 -8.00 10.06 14.46
CA LEU A 246 -8.78 11.21 14.02
C LEU A 246 -8.64 12.31 15.06
N ALA A 247 -8.34 13.52 14.62
CA ALA A 247 -8.31 14.71 15.45
C ALA A 247 -9.34 15.73 14.94
N THR A 248 -9.75 16.61 15.85
CA THR A 248 -10.66 17.71 15.52
C THR A 248 -10.55 18.84 16.51
N GLN A 249 -10.74 20.06 16.02
CA GLN A 249 -10.93 21.26 16.84
C GLN A 249 -12.40 21.56 17.10
N ASN A 250 -13.33 20.96 16.33
CA ASN A 250 -14.76 21.22 16.36
C ASN A 250 -15.54 19.99 16.85
N PRO A 251 -15.44 19.63 18.15
CA PRO A 251 -16.04 18.41 18.70
C PRO A 251 -17.56 18.42 18.62
N GLY A 252 -18.22 19.58 18.52
CA GLY A 252 -19.68 19.67 18.47
C GLY A 252 -20.32 19.06 17.23
N ASP A 253 -19.63 19.07 16.09
CA ASP A 253 -20.22 18.78 14.77
C ASP A 253 -19.68 17.49 14.13
N ILE A 254 -19.49 16.47 14.97
CA ILE A 254 -19.02 15.15 14.58
C ILE A 254 -20.07 14.08 14.89
N ASP A 255 -20.15 13.06 14.03
CA ASP A 255 -20.97 11.88 14.25
C ASP A 255 -20.36 10.95 15.31
N TYR A 256 -20.63 11.21 16.59
CA TYR A 256 -20.15 10.37 17.69
C TYR A 256 -20.68 8.94 17.65
N LYS A 257 -21.86 8.69 17.07
CA LYS A 257 -22.39 7.33 16.95
C LYS A 257 -21.53 6.51 15.97
N GLY A 258 -21.12 7.14 14.88
CA GLY A 258 -20.16 6.56 13.93
C GLY A 258 -18.78 6.28 14.54
N LEU A 259 -18.38 7.04 15.56
CA LEU A 259 -17.11 6.89 16.29
C LEU A 259 -17.17 5.89 17.47
N SER A 260 -18.29 5.20 17.67
CA SER A 260 -18.41 4.16 18.73
C SER A 260 -17.35 3.06 18.65
N ASN A 261 -16.78 2.79 17.47
CA ASN A 261 -15.70 1.82 17.28
C ASN A 261 -14.30 2.33 17.68
N VAL A 262 -14.18 3.61 18.08
CA VAL A 262 -12.90 4.19 18.51
C VAL A 262 -12.52 3.64 19.88
N GLY A 263 -11.45 2.83 19.91
CA GLY A 263 -10.98 2.15 21.11
C GLY A 263 -10.22 3.01 22.11
N THR A 264 -9.77 4.22 21.73
CA THR A 264 -9.01 5.12 22.61
C THR A 264 -9.35 6.58 22.32
N TRP A 265 -9.70 7.32 23.37
CA TRP A 265 -10.09 8.72 23.31
C TRP A 265 -9.07 9.58 24.04
N PHE A 266 -8.65 10.67 23.39
CA PHE A 266 -7.82 11.72 23.97
C PHE A 266 -8.64 13.00 24.01
N VAL A 267 -9.17 13.34 25.18
CA VAL A 267 -10.07 14.47 25.36
C VAL A 267 -9.30 15.65 25.92
N GLY A 268 -9.17 16.71 25.12
CA GLY A 268 -8.62 17.99 25.57
C GLY A 268 -9.66 18.85 26.28
N ARG A 269 -9.28 20.10 26.57
CA ARG A 269 -10.18 21.07 27.20
C ARG A 269 -11.39 21.40 26.30
N LEU A 270 -12.59 21.23 26.82
CA LEU A 270 -13.85 21.60 26.16
C LEU A 270 -14.51 22.81 26.85
N THR A 271 -14.66 23.91 26.11
CA THR A 271 -15.22 25.17 26.62
C THR A 271 -16.73 25.12 26.75
N THR A 272 -17.44 24.58 25.74
CA THR A 272 -18.91 24.59 25.70
C THR A 272 -19.53 23.39 26.41
N GLU A 273 -20.68 23.60 27.06
CA GLU A 273 -21.42 22.51 27.71
C GLU A 273 -22.03 21.54 26.70
N ARG A 274 -22.50 22.06 25.56
CA ARG A 274 -23.06 21.26 24.47
C ARG A 274 -22.05 20.23 23.95
N ASP A 275 -20.79 20.63 23.72
CA ASP A 275 -19.76 19.73 23.21
C ASP A 275 -19.39 18.67 24.24
N ARG A 276 -19.31 19.04 25.53
CA ARG A 276 -19.11 18.07 26.62
C ARG A 276 -20.23 17.05 26.67
N THR A 277 -21.48 17.50 26.62
CA THR A 277 -22.64 16.59 26.69
C THR A 277 -22.65 15.63 25.51
N ARG A 278 -22.45 16.13 24.28
CA ARG A 278 -22.38 15.29 23.06
C ARG A 278 -21.23 14.28 23.10
N LEU A 279 -20.03 14.71 23.52
CA LEU A 279 -18.90 13.81 23.71
C LEU A 279 -19.24 12.71 24.72
N LEU A 280 -19.80 13.07 25.88
CA LEU A 280 -20.16 12.11 26.93
C LEU A 280 -21.26 11.13 26.49
N GLU A 281 -22.20 11.55 25.61
CA GLU A 281 -23.18 10.66 24.97
C GLU A 281 -22.52 9.72 23.97
N GLY A 282 -21.56 10.23 23.19
CA GLY A 282 -20.78 9.46 22.23
C GLY A 282 -19.89 8.39 22.84
N MET A 283 -19.42 8.66 24.06
CA MET A 283 -18.56 7.80 24.84
C MET A 283 -19.33 6.68 25.58
N ALA A 284 -20.65 6.65 25.51
CA ALA A 284 -21.51 5.81 26.35
C ALA A 284 -21.27 4.30 26.18
N ASP A 285 -20.55 3.74 27.15
CA ASP A 285 -20.85 2.43 27.72
C ASP A 285 -21.12 2.66 29.21
N GLU A 286 -22.28 2.21 29.69
CA GLU A 286 -22.86 2.52 31.00
C GLU A 286 -22.13 1.87 32.20
N SER A 287 -21.04 1.15 31.98
CA SER A 287 -20.22 0.55 33.04
C SER A 287 -18.81 1.12 33.04
N ILE A 288 -18.67 2.34 33.57
CA ILE A 288 -17.37 2.86 33.99
C ILE A 288 -17.03 2.17 35.32
N GLU A 289 -15.93 1.43 35.37
CA GLU A 289 -15.31 1.09 36.64
C GLU A 289 -14.79 2.38 37.29
N GLY A 290 -15.56 2.93 38.25
CA GLY A 290 -15.05 3.89 39.24
C GLY A 290 -15.33 5.39 39.07
N ILE A 291 -15.83 5.89 37.92
CA ILE A 291 -16.10 7.34 37.73
C ILE A 291 -17.47 7.59 37.10
N SER A 292 -18.29 8.45 37.70
CA SER A 292 -19.59 8.84 37.16
C SER A 292 -19.46 9.80 35.96
N ARG A 293 -20.48 9.82 35.09
CA ARG A 293 -20.56 10.78 33.96
C ARG A 293 -20.43 12.24 34.41
N ALA A 294 -20.94 12.56 35.60
CA ALA A 294 -20.87 13.91 36.18
C ALA A 294 -19.44 14.28 36.63
N GLU A 295 -18.73 13.35 37.27
CA GLU A 295 -17.32 13.53 37.66
C GLU A 295 -16.42 13.67 36.43
N LEU A 296 -16.64 12.83 35.41
CA LEU A 296 -15.93 12.91 34.14
C LEU A 296 -16.12 14.27 33.46
N GLY A 297 -17.36 14.78 33.45
CA GLY A 297 -17.67 16.11 32.92
C GLY A 297 -16.96 17.24 33.68
N LYS A 298 -16.86 17.15 35.01
CA LYS A 298 -16.11 18.12 35.84
C LYS A 298 -14.60 18.05 35.54
N LEU A 299 -14.05 16.85 35.40
CA LEU A 299 -12.63 16.65 35.13
C LEU A 299 -12.25 17.25 33.76
N ILE A 300 -13.06 17.00 32.72
CA ILE A 300 -12.88 17.58 31.38
C ILE A 300 -12.96 19.12 31.40
N ALA A 301 -13.90 19.69 32.17
CA ALA A 301 -14.05 21.13 32.29
C ALA A 301 -12.85 21.80 33.00
N GLY A 302 -12.16 21.08 33.89
CA GLY A 302 -10.99 21.56 34.64
C GLY A 302 -9.65 21.42 33.92
N LEU A 303 -9.61 20.76 32.75
CA LEU A 303 -8.37 20.54 32.00
C LEU A 303 -7.68 21.85 31.62
N GLN A 304 -6.38 21.93 31.90
CA GLN A 304 -5.54 23.05 31.46
C GLN A 304 -5.07 22.86 30.02
N GLN A 305 -4.45 23.91 29.45
CA GLN A 305 -3.83 23.81 28.14
C GLN A 305 -2.78 22.68 28.14
N ARG A 306 -2.75 21.86 27.07
CA ARG A 306 -1.84 20.70 26.91
C ARG A 306 -2.09 19.53 27.87
N GLN A 307 -3.14 19.58 28.69
CA GLN A 307 -3.63 18.43 29.45
C GLN A 307 -4.72 17.71 28.68
N TYR A 308 -4.67 16.38 28.75
CA TYR A 308 -5.61 15.49 28.07
C TYR A 308 -6.04 14.40 29.02
N LEU A 309 -7.31 14.03 28.91
CA LEU A 309 -7.86 12.85 29.52
C LEU A 309 -7.81 11.70 28.51
N MET A 310 -7.05 10.65 28.81
CA MET A 310 -7.02 9.42 28.02
C MET A 310 -8.05 8.44 28.56
N ARG A 311 -8.84 7.85 27.67
CA ARG A 311 -9.73 6.71 27.99
C ARG A 311 -9.55 5.60 26.97
N THR A 312 -9.47 4.37 27.45
CA THR A 312 -9.49 3.15 26.64
C THR A 312 -10.81 2.41 26.79
N VAL A 313 -11.30 1.81 25.71
CA VAL A 313 -12.51 0.96 25.75
C VAL A 313 -12.24 -0.39 26.44
N ARG A 314 -10.96 -0.79 26.57
CA ARG A 314 -10.53 -2.04 27.23
C ARG A 314 -10.61 -2.01 28.78
N GLY A 315 -11.21 -0.97 29.37
CA GLY A 315 -11.29 -0.77 30.83
C GLY A 315 -10.15 0.10 31.39
N GLY A 316 -10.15 0.27 32.72
CA GLY A 316 -9.18 1.09 33.46
C GLY A 316 -9.68 2.50 33.81
N GLU A 317 -9.15 3.07 34.90
CA GLU A 317 -9.43 4.45 35.29
C GLU A 317 -8.90 5.44 34.23
N PRO A 318 -9.68 6.49 33.89
CA PRO A 318 -9.21 7.54 32.99
C PRO A 318 -7.89 8.15 33.45
N ILE A 319 -6.91 8.21 32.55
CA ILE A 319 -5.57 8.73 32.87
C ILE A 319 -5.49 10.18 32.44
N LEU A 320 -5.22 11.07 33.39
CA LEU A 320 -4.85 12.45 33.10
C LEU A 320 -3.35 12.50 32.75
N PHE A 321 -3.03 13.05 31.59
CA PHE A 321 -1.63 13.26 31.21
C PHE A 321 -1.43 14.64 30.58
N GLN A 322 -0.17 15.07 30.59
CA GLN A 322 0.26 16.31 29.95
C GLN A 322 1.18 15.99 28.78
N THR A 323 0.99 16.69 27.66
CA THR A 323 1.88 16.54 26.52
C THR A 323 3.26 17.09 26.83
N ARG A 324 4.30 16.37 26.39
CA ARG A 324 5.67 16.88 26.33
C ARG A 324 5.74 18.12 25.43
N VAL A 325 6.81 18.91 25.57
CA VAL A 325 7.09 20.00 24.62
C VAL A 325 7.29 19.38 23.23
N ALA A 326 6.39 19.72 22.29
CA ALA A 326 6.54 19.32 20.91
C ALA A 326 7.81 19.97 20.33
N MET A 327 8.58 19.22 19.54
CA MET A 327 9.75 19.76 18.83
C MET A 327 9.40 20.77 17.72
N SER A 328 8.12 21.10 17.57
CA SER A 328 7.65 22.13 16.66
C SER A 328 7.50 23.45 17.40
N ASN A 329 8.11 24.51 16.87
CA ASN A 329 7.98 25.87 17.40
C ASN A 329 6.58 26.48 17.18
N LEU A 330 5.63 25.72 16.65
CA LEU A 330 4.25 26.15 16.37
C LEU A 330 4.20 27.44 15.53
N GLY A 331 5.09 27.57 14.55
CA GLY A 331 5.26 28.78 13.72
C GLY A 331 4.12 29.07 12.72
N GLY A 332 2.98 28.39 12.84
CA GLY A 332 1.86 28.49 11.90
C GLY A 332 2.01 27.57 10.68
N PRO A 333 1.12 27.72 9.66
CA PRO A 333 1.14 26.90 8.46
C PRO A 333 2.41 27.15 7.64
N LEU A 334 2.94 26.09 7.02
CA LEU A 334 4.11 26.20 6.15
C LEU A 334 3.75 26.97 4.86
N THR A 335 4.60 27.92 4.51
CA THR A 335 4.54 28.61 3.21
C THR A 335 5.00 27.69 2.08
N ARG A 336 4.61 27.98 0.83
CA ARG A 336 5.02 27.19 -0.35
C ARG A 336 6.54 27.11 -0.49
N ASP A 337 7.27 28.17 -0.18
CA ASP A 337 8.74 28.18 -0.28
C ASP A 337 9.39 27.35 0.83
N GLN A 338 8.81 27.33 2.04
CA GLN A 338 9.25 26.43 3.10
C GLN A 338 9.02 24.96 2.73
N VAL A 339 7.88 24.64 2.11
CA VAL A 339 7.60 23.29 1.59
C VAL A 339 8.64 22.89 0.53
N ARG A 340 8.92 23.76 -0.44
CA ARG A 340 9.98 23.53 -1.46
C ARG A 340 11.34 23.29 -0.84
N LEU A 341 11.72 24.08 0.15
CA LEU A 341 12.98 23.92 0.87
C LEU A 341 13.05 22.55 1.56
N LEU A 342 12.00 22.14 2.28
CA LEU A 342 11.94 20.84 2.95
C LEU A 342 12.05 19.68 1.97
N VAL A 343 11.35 19.76 0.82
CA VAL A 343 11.44 18.72 -0.21
C VAL A 343 12.82 18.67 -0.84
N SER A 344 13.45 19.81 -1.14
CA SER A 344 14.83 19.85 -1.67
C SER A 344 15.85 19.22 -0.72
N GLN A 345 15.64 19.36 0.60
CA GLN A 345 16.50 18.76 1.63
C GLN A 345 16.27 17.25 1.79
N SER A 346 15.12 16.72 1.34
CA SER A 346 14.81 15.29 1.41
C SER A 346 15.55 14.45 0.37
N GLY A 347 16.32 15.07 -0.55
CA GLY A 347 16.96 14.37 -1.65
C GLY A 347 15.99 13.95 -2.76
N TYR A 348 14.73 14.42 -2.70
CA TYR A 348 13.75 14.22 -3.75
C TYR A 348 14.20 14.90 -5.05
N LEU A 349 14.43 14.09 -6.07
CA LEU A 349 14.60 14.56 -7.44
C LEU A 349 13.26 14.32 -8.15
N PRO A 350 12.66 15.34 -8.79
CA PRO A 350 11.49 15.13 -9.62
C PRO A 350 11.83 14.10 -10.68
N GLN A 351 11.25 12.90 -10.58
CA GLN A 351 11.40 11.90 -11.60
C GLN A 351 10.57 12.37 -12.78
N ALA A 352 11.21 12.63 -13.93
CA ALA A 352 10.47 12.88 -15.16
C ALA A 352 9.65 11.62 -15.43
N ALA A 353 8.33 11.76 -15.57
CA ALA A 353 7.49 10.66 -16.02
C ALA A 353 8.12 10.07 -17.30
N PRO A 354 8.27 8.73 -17.41
CA PRO A 354 8.60 8.14 -18.69
C PRO A 354 7.59 8.68 -19.71
N ALA A 355 8.08 9.15 -20.86
CA ALA A 355 7.21 9.68 -21.90
C ALA A 355 6.13 8.62 -22.18
N PRO A 356 4.83 8.99 -22.16
CA PRO A 356 3.80 8.01 -22.47
C PRO A 356 4.10 7.46 -23.86
N GLU A 357 4.20 6.14 -23.98
CA GLU A 357 4.13 5.51 -25.28
C GLU A 357 2.84 6.00 -25.94
N PRO A 358 2.87 6.39 -27.23
CA PRO A 358 1.72 7.00 -27.88
C PRO A 358 0.53 6.04 -27.80
N SER A 359 -0.41 6.35 -26.90
CA SER A 359 -1.67 5.62 -26.79
C SER A 359 -2.39 5.77 -28.12
N GLN A 360 -2.38 4.70 -28.91
CA GLN A 360 -3.20 4.62 -30.11
C GLN A 360 -4.65 4.64 -29.64
N ILE A 361 -5.41 5.65 -30.06
CA ILE A 361 -6.87 5.62 -29.91
C ILE A 361 -7.34 4.41 -30.72
N PRO A 362 -7.96 3.39 -30.11
CA PRO A 362 -8.43 2.24 -30.86
C PRO A 362 -9.54 2.70 -31.80
N VAL A 363 -9.34 2.51 -33.10
CA VAL A 363 -10.45 2.54 -34.06
C VAL A 363 -11.24 1.24 -33.81
N PRO A 364 -12.53 1.30 -33.47
CA PRO A 364 -13.29 0.09 -33.20
C PRO A 364 -13.30 -0.82 -34.44
N PRO A 365 -13.17 -2.15 -34.31
CA PRO A 365 -13.56 -3.05 -35.38
C PRO A 365 -15.06 -2.80 -35.65
N GLY A 366 -15.39 -2.58 -36.92
CA GLY A 366 -16.77 -2.35 -37.35
C GLY A 366 -17.70 -3.48 -36.87
N PRO A 367 -19.00 -3.19 -36.66
CA PRO A 367 -19.92 -4.17 -36.11
C PRO A 367 -20.05 -5.37 -37.06
N ASP A 368 -19.94 -6.57 -36.49
CA ASP A 368 -20.31 -7.89 -37.01
C ASP A 368 -21.00 -7.87 -38.38
N GLN A 369 -20.28 -8.26 -39.43
CA GLN A 369 -20.91 -8.65 -40.69
C GLN A 369 -21.46 -10.07 -40.56
N GLY A 370 -22.73 -10.16 -40.19
CA GLY A 370 -23.56 -11.35 -40.32
C GLY A 370 -24.90 -11.01 -41.00
N PHE A 371 -25.10 -11.60 -42.18
CA PHE A 371 -26.32 -11.70 -43.01
C PHE A 371 -26.64 -10.57 -44.02
N PHE A 372 -26.41 -10.91 -45.32
CA PHE A 372 -27.26 -10.80 -46.53
C PHE A 372 -28.50 -9.86 -46.45
N VAL A 373 -28.86 -9.01 -47.44
CA VAL A 373 -29.23 -9.20 -48.88
C VAL A 373 -29.44 -7.77 -49.50
N PRO A 374 -29.71 -7.50 -50.82
CA PRO A 374 -29.16 -7.87 -52.14
C PRO A 374 -28.64 -6.66 -53.00
N GLU A 375 -28.14 -6.98 -54.20
CA GLU A 375 -27.84 -6.10 -55.35
C GLU A 375 -28.93 -5.07 -55.73
N GLY A 376 -28.46 -3.91 -56.24
CA GLY A 376 -29.22 -2.94 -57.03
C GLY A 376 -28.30 -1.87 -57.63
N THR A 377 -28.05 -1.96 -58.93
CA THR A 377 -27.26 -1.07 -59.81
C THR A 377 -27.96 0.30 -60.08
N PRO A 378 -27.47 1.19 -60.97
CA PRO A 378 -26.25 2.01 -60.88
C PRO A 378 -26.50 3.52 -61.17
N GLU A 379 -25.70 4.42 -60.54
CA GLU A 379 -25.32 5.79 -60.97
C GLU A 379 -26.44 6.80 -61.41
N PRO A 380 -26.22 8.11 -61.76
CA PRO A 380 -24.96 8.82 -62.06
C PRO A 380 -24.86 10.31 -61.58
N PHE A 381 -23.74 10.94 -61.98
CA PHE A 381 -23.48 12.37 -62.21
C PHE A 381 -23.03 13.27 -61.04
N VAL A 382 -21.72 13.58 -61.05
CA VAL A 382 -21.18 14.85 -60.54
C VAL A 382 -20.37 15.53 -61.65
N HIS A 383 -20.81 16.72 -62.04
CA HIS A 383 -20.08 17.67 -62.87
C HIS A 383 -18.78 18.14 -62.19
N LYS A 384 -17.66 18.10 -62.91
CA LYS A 384 -16.45 18.88 -62.57
C LYS A 384 -16.33 20.07 -63.54
N SER A 385 -16.22 21.26 -62.97
CA SER A 385 -15.91 22.50 -63.69
C SER A 385 -14.40 22.68 -63.85
N SER A 386 -14.02 22.81 -65.12
CA SER A 386 -12.98 23.64 -65.75
C SER A 386 -12.03 24.48 -64.89
N GLY A 387 -10.74 24.31 -65.20
CA GLY A 387 -9.68 25.32 -65.08
C GLY A 387 -8.66 25.10 -66.19
N GLU A 388 -8.79 25.84 -67.29
CA GLU A 388 -7.88 25.86 -68.45
C GLU A 388 -6.61 26.70 -68.18
N GLY A 389 -5.50 26.29 -68.81
CA GLY A 389 -4.31 27.11 -68.98
C GLY A 389 -3.16 26.33 -69.63
N ILE A 390 -3.09 26.35 -70.97
CA ILE A 390 -1.91 25.96 -71.78
C ILE A 390 -1.34 27.26 -72.41
N PRO A 391 -0.05 27.34 -72.80
CA PRO A 391 0.35 26.87 -74.14
C PRO A 391 1.73 26.15 -74.21
N ALA A 392 1.84 25.20 -75.16
CA ALA A 392 3.08 24.63 -75.72
C ALA A 392 3.56 25.49 -76.94
N PRO A 393 4.66 25.22 -77.72
CA PRO A 393 4.85 23.97 -78.50
C PRO A 393 6.30 23.48 -78.93
N ILE A 394 6.44 22.12 -79.03
CA ILE A 394 6.98 21.27 -80.17
C ILE A 394 8.52 21.23 -80.47
N PRO A 395 9.15 20.16 -81.07
CA PRO A 395 8.67 18.85 -81.63
C PRO A 395 9.41 17.55 -81.20
N ALA A 396 8.79 16.41 -81.61
CA ALA A 396 9.22 15.00 -81.54
C ALA A 396 10.20 14.55 -82.66
N PRO A 397 10.63 13.25 -82.69
CA PRO A 397 9.95 12.31 -83.59
C PRO A 397 9.77 10.83 -83.10
N VAL A 398 8.57 10.30 -83.37
CA VAL A 398 8.14 8.98 -83.93
C VAL A 398 8.59 7.62 -83.31
N PRO A 399 7.66 6.67 -83.04
CA PRO A 399 7.94 5.28 -82.65
C PRO A 399 7.85 4.27 -83.84
N PRO A 400 8.40 3.03 -83.72
CA PRO A 400 8.08 1.91 -84.61
C PRO A 400 6.96 1.00 -84.06
N PRO A 401 6.39 0.10 -84.89
CA PRO A 401 4.98 -0.31 -84.79
C PRO A 401 4.73 -1.58 -83.99
N ALA A 402 3.45 -1.77 -83.65
CA ALA A 402 2.86 -2.95 -83.04
C ALA A 402 3.12 -4.22 -83.87
N ALA A 403 3.53 -5.29 -83.20
CA ALA A 403 3.46 -6.65 -83.69
C ALA A 403 2.65 -7.50 -82.71
N ALA A 404 1.67 -8.17 -83.30
CA ALA A 404 0.77 -9.19 -82.80
C ALA A 404 1.30 -10.08 -81.67
N GLY A 405 0.41 -10.33 -80.71
CA GLY A 405 0.05 -11.68 -80.27
C GLY A 405 1.19 -12.64 -79.98
N LEU A 406 1.66 -12.63 -78.74
CA LEU A 406 2.06 -13.85 -78.05
C LEU A 406 1.42 -13.80 -76.67
N THR A 407 0.26 -14.45 -76.56
CA THR A 407 -0.19 -15.04 -75.31
C THR A 407 0.93 -15.95 -74.83
N GLY A 408 1.78 -15.43 -73.94
CA GLY A 408 2.60 -16.30 -73.11
C GLY A 408 1.65 -17.26 -72.37
N PRO A 409 1.99 -18.54 -72.23
CA PRO A 409 1.20 -19.42 -71.39
C PRO A 409 1.09 -18.76 -70.00
N PRO A 410 -0.01 -18.97 -69.25
CA PRO A 410 -0.06 -18.52 -67.87
C PRO A 410 1.22 -19.04 -67.20
N ILE A 411 1.95 -18.15 -66.53
CA ILE A 411 3.02 -18.59 -65.65
C ILE A 411 2.29 -19.41 -64.58
N GLU A 412 2.26 -20.73 -64.77
CA GLU A 412 2.09 -21.67 -63.68
C GLU A 412 3.28 -21.42 -62.75
N GLN A 413 3.12 -20.46 -61.85
CA GLN A 413 3.94 -20.35 -60.67
C GLN A 413 3.68 -21.62 -59.89
N VAL A 414 4.63 -22.55 -59.95
CA VAL A 414 4.66 -23.71 -59.07
C VAL A 414 4.89 -23.16 -57.65
N SER A 415 3.80 -22.86 -56.95
CA SER A 415 3.83 -22.30 -55.59
C SER A 415 3.74 -23.40 -54.53
N VAL A 416 4.45 -24.52 -54.73
CA VAL A 416 4.51 -25.59 -53.73
C VAL A 416 5.77 -25.35 -52.88
N ALA A 417 5.56 -24.94 -51.63
CA ALA A 417 6.65 -24.78 -50.67
C ALA A 417 7.45 -26.09 -50.53
N PRO A 418 8.79 -26.05 -50.48
CA PRO A 418 9.60 -27.22 -50.19
C PRO A 418 9.14 -27.91 -48.90
N GLN A 419 8.81 -29.19 -48.98
CA GLN A 419 8.31 -29.94 -47.84
C GLN A 419 9.43 -30.32 -46.87
N ALA A 420 9.15 -30.16 -45.58
CA ALA A 420 9.97 -30.70 -44.49
C ALA A 420 9.92 -32.23 -44.44
N ALA A 421 10.66 -32.83 -43.52
CA ALA A 421 10.54 -34.24 -43.19
C ALA A 421 9.06 -34.63 -42.88
N SER A 422 8.65 -35.83 -43.31
CA SER A 422 7.29 -36.33 -43.09
C SER A 422 6.89 -36.29 -41.61
N GLY A 423 5.75 -35.65 -41.31
CA GLY A 423 5.21 -35.48 -39.96
C GLY A 423 5.62 -34.20 -39.24
N ILE A 424 6.39 -33.31 -39.87
CA ILE A 424 6.67 -31.95 -39.36
C ILE A 424 5.65 -30.96 -39.93
N PRO A 425 4.90 -30.21 -39.10
CA PRO A 425 4.00 -29.17 -39.57
C PRO A 425 4.74 -28.07 -40.32
N VAL A 426 4.11 -27.55 -41.38
CA VAL A 426 4.61 -26.41 -42.15
C VAL A 426 3.57 -25.29 -42.05
N SER A 427 4.02 -24.09 -41.71
CA SER A 427 3.18 -22.91 -41.56
C SER A 427 3.81 -21.70 -42.25
N TYR A 428 3.04 -20.63 -42.39
CA TYR A 428 3.42 -19.42 -43.12
C TYR A 428 3.12 -18.19 -42.28
N LEU A 429 3.96 -17.18 -42.38
CA LEU A 429 3.65 -15.85 -41.84
C LEU A 429 3.03 -15.00 -42.95
N SER A 430 1.92 -14.32 -42.68
CA SER A 430 1.24 -13.51 -43.69
C SER A 430 2.17 -12.44 -44.29
N GLY A 431 2.05 -12.21 -45.59
CA GLY A 431 2.91 -11.27 -46.32
C GLY A 431 2.27 -10.79 -47.62
N THR A 432 3.00 -9.99 -48.39
CA THR A 432 2.48 -9.44 -49.65
C THR A 432 2.57 -10.45 -50.80
N PRO A 433 1.60 -10.48 -51.74
CA PRO A 433 1.67 -11.36 -52.90
C PRO A 433 2.95 -11.14 -53.72
N GLY A 434 3.64 -12.22 -54.11
CA GLY A 434 4.90 -12.13 -54.87
C GLY A 434 6.17 -12.02 -54.01
N GLN A 435 6.06 -11.95 -52.68
CA GLN A 435 7.21 -11.82 -51.79
C GLN A 435 8.04 -13.11 -51.70
N THR A 436 9.35 -12.96 -51.46
CA THR A 436 10.25 -14.11 -51.23
C THR A 436 10.20 -14.54 -49.76
N TYR A 437 10.03 -15.84 -49.53
CA TYR A 437 9.93 -16.47 -48.22
C TYR A 437 11.19 -17.27 -47.90
N LYS A 438 11.69 -17.16 -46.66
CA LYS A 438 12.82 -17.95 -46.15
C LYS A 438 12.33 -18.99 -45.14
N PRO A 439 12.97 -20.17 -45.09
CA PRO A 439 12.64 -21.17 -44.09
C PRO A 439 13.20 -20.73 -42.73
N THR A 440 12.36 -20.85 -41.71
CA THR A 440 12.67 -20.57 -40.30
C THR A 440 12.15 -21.72 -39.47
N LEU A 441 12.91 -22.18 -38.49
CA LEU A 441 12.44 -23.17 -37.52
C LEU A 441 11.81 -22.44 -36.33
N ALA A 442 10.56 -22.79 -36.02
CA ALA A 442 9.87 -22.32 -34.83
C ALA A 442 9.72 -23.46 -33.82
N GLY A 443 10.07 -23.19 -32.57
CA GLY A 443 9.87 -24.08 -31.44
C GLY A 443 8.98 -23.44 -30.40
N TYR A 444 7.95 -24.16 -29.96
CA TYR A 444 7.03 -23.76 -28.91
C TYR A 444 7.20 -24.71 -27.73
N LEU A 445 7.57 -24.17 -26.58
CA LEU A 445 7.82 -24.93 -25.36
C LEU A 445 6.99 -24.39 -24.21
N THR A 446 6.69 -25.27 -23.26
CA THR A 446 6.24 -24.90 -21.92
C THR A 446 7.31 -25.31 -20.92
N VAL A 447 7.73 -24.37 -20.09
CA VAL A 447 8.73 -24.56 -19.03
C VAL A 447 8.01 -24.58 -17.69
N TYR A 448 8.11 -25.69 -16.97
CA TYR A 448 7.56 -25.83 -15.62
C TYR A 448 8.68 -25.69 -14.57
N ILE A 449 8.66 -24.60 -13.82
CA ILE A 449 9.57 -24.40 -12.69
C ILE A 449 8.81 -24.75 -11.41
N LYS A 450 9.27 -25.81 -10.74
CA LYS A 450 8.66 -26.30 -9.49
C LYS A 450 9.73 -26.50 -8.42
N ASP A 451 9.53 -25.91 -7.25
CA ASP A 451 10.32 -26.15 -6.05
C ASP A 451 9.37 -26.33 -4.85
N ASP A 452 9.14 -27.59 -4.45
CA ASP A 452 8.25 -27.93 -3.35
C ASP A 452 8.72 -27.38 -2.00
N LYS A 453 10.03 -27.16 -1.80
CA LYS A 453 10.55 -26.61 -0.54
C LYS A 453 10.24 -25.12 -0.40
N ARG A 454 10.18 -24.42 -1.53
CA ARG A 454 9.88 -22.99 -1.60
C ARG A 454 8.43 -22.70 -1.98
N ASN A 455 7.63 -23.76 -2.19
CA ASN A 455 6.26 -23.67 -2.68
C ASN A 455 6.13 -22.88 -4.00
N ILE A 456 7.11 -23.03 -4.89
CA ILE A 456 7.13 -22.35 -6.20
C ILE A 456 6.51 -23.29 -7.23
N SER A 457 5.53 -22.76 -7.98
CA SER A 457 4.96 -23.40 -9.15
C SER A 457 4.73 -22.34 -10.23
N HIS A 458 5.60 -22.32 -11.23
CA HIS A 458 5.56 -21.38 -12.33
C HIS A 458 5.52 -22.10 -13.67
N THR A 459 4.75 -21.56 -14.60
CA THR A 459 4.65 -22.06 -15.96
C THR A 459 4.90 -20.91 -16.92
N GLU A 460 5.91 -21.07 -17.76
CA GLU A 460 6.29 -20.10 -18.79
C GLU A 460 6.09 -20.73 -20.17
N ASN A 461 5.46 -20.01 -21.09
CA ASN A 461 5.36 -20.42 -22.49
C ASN A 461 6.42 -19.68 -23.30
N VAL A 462 7.29 -20.43 -23.99
CA VAL A 462 8.45 -19.90 -24.70
C VAL A 462 8.33 -20.24 -26.17
N SER A 463 8.37 -19.23 -27.03
CA SER A 463 8.57 -19.39 -28.47
C SER A 463 10.01 -19.03 -28.86
N ARG A 464 10.57 -19.77 -29.83
CA ARG A 464 11.90 -19.53 -30.38
C ARG A 464 11.86 -19.70 -31.89
N PHE A 465 12.34 -18.69 -32.61
CA PHE A 465 12.42 -18.69 -34.07
C PHE A 465 13.89 -18.54 -34.49
N THR A 466 14.36 -19.41 -35.38
CA THR A 466 15.71 -19.33 -35.93
C THR A 466 15.68 -19.56 -37.45
N PRO A 467 16.30 -18.70 -38.27
CA PRO A 467 16.40 -18.94 -39.71
C PRO A 467 17.07 -20.29 -39.99
N LEU A 468 16.58 -21.01 -40.99
CA LEU A 468 17.17 -22.24 -41.49
C LEU A 468 18.03 -21.91 -42.72
N GLY A 469 19.35 -21.91 -42.57
CA GLY A 469 20.32 -21.77 -43.66
C GLY A 469 21.34 -20.63 -43.49
N GLY A 470 22.53 -20.80 -44.08
CA GLY A 470 23.57 -19.76 -44.17
C GLY A 470 24.96 -20.10 -43.58
N GLY A 471 25.26 -21.33 -43.14
CA GLY A 471 26.56 -21.67 -42.56
C GLY A 471 26.79 -23.17 -42.32
N VAL A 472 27.93 -23.52 -41.69
CA VAL A 472 28.36 -24.89 -41.34
C VAL A 472 27.47 -25.53 -40.25
N VAL A 473 26.75 -24.71 -39.48
CA VAL A 473 25.77 -25.14 -38.48
C VAL A 473 24.37 -24.74 -38.97
N PRO A 474 23.46 -25.70 -39.24
CA PRO A 474 22.17 -25.41 -39.88
C PRO A 474 21.09 -24.81 -38.96
N VAL A 475 21.27 -24.89 -37.63
CA VAL A 475 20.35 -24.33 -36.62
C VAL A 475 21.15 -23.81 -35.44
N GLU A 476 21.01 -22.51 -35.14
CA GLU A 476 21.66 -21.84 -34.01
C GLU A 476 20.59 -21.14 -33.16
N TRP A 477 20.17 -21.77 -32.06
CA TRP A 477 19.10 -21.24 -31.21
C TRP A 477 19.47 -19.93 -30.49
N ASP A 478 20.77 -19.63 -30.37
CA ASP A 478 21.28 -18.37 -29.83
C ASP A 478 21.04 -17.19 -30.79
N ASN A 479 20.89 -17.45 -32.10
CA ASN A 479 20.58 -16.45 -33.13
C ASN A 479 19.06 -16.36 -33.36
N LYS A 480 18.34 -15.99 -32.29
CA LYS A 480 16.88 -15.92 -32.32
C LYS A 480 16.36 -14.71 -33.09
N LEU A 481 15.23 -14.91 -33.77
CA LEU A 481 14.36 -13.81 -34.17
C LEU A 481 13.43 -13.49 -32.98
N ASP A 482 13.45 -12.25 -32.51
CA ASP A 482 12.56 -11.77 -31.46
C ASP A 482 11.14 -11.57 -32.03
N LEU A 483 10.38 -12.66 -32.07
CA LEU A 483 9.00 -12.71 -32.56
C LEU A 483 8.10 -13.26 -31.46
N ASP A 484 7.12 -12.47 -31.04
CA ASP A 484 6.08 -12.89 -30.10
C ASP A 484 4.83 -13.34 -30.88
N LEU A 485 4.92 -14.54 -31.46
CA LEU A 485 3.86 -15.14 -32.27
C LEU A 485 3.46 -16.49 -31.68
N ALA A 486 2.17 -16.68 -31.42
CA ALA A 486 1.59 -17.96 -31.07
C ALA A 486 1.43 -18.84 -32.32
N LEU A 487 1.22 -20.14 -32.12
CA LEU A 487 0.97 -21.07 -33.22
C LEU A 487 -0.31 -20.70 -34.01
N ALA A 488 -1.29 -20.07 -33.35
CA ALA A 488 -2.54 -19.62 -33.95
C ALA A 488 -2.38 -18.40 -34.87
N ASP A 489 -1.27 -17.66 -34.75
CA ASP A 489 -0.99 -16.48 -35.58
C ASP A 489 -0.34 -16.87 -36.92
N LEU A 490 -0.06 -18.15 -37.13
CA LEU A 490 0.55 -18.67 -38.34
C LEU A 490 -0.51 -19.27 -39.27
N ASP A 491 -0.41 -18.92 -40.55
CA ASP A 491 -1.25 -19.47 -41.60
C ASP A 491 -0.85 -20.91 -41.92
N THR A 492 -1.83 -21.77 -42.18
CA THR A 492 -1.61 -23.15 -42.61
C THR A 492 -1.56 -23.29 -44.14
N GLU A 493 -2.07 -22.29 -44.86
CA GLU A 493 -2.08 -22.24 -46.32
C GLU A 493 -0.98 -21.30 -46.85
N PRO A 494 -0.33 -21.66 -47.98
CA PRO A 494 0.69 -20.83 -48.58
C PRO A 494 0.11 -19.51 -49.12
N PRO A 495 0.78 -18.36 -48.89
CA PRO A 495 0.36 -17.07 -49.44
C PRO A 495 0.33 -17.06 -50.98
N ALA A 496 -0.66 -16.39 -51.57
CA ALA A 496 -0.84 -16.34 -53.01
C ALA A 496 0.37 -15.69 -53.72
N GLY A 497 0.97 -16.41 -54.67
CA GLY A 497 2.12 -15.94 -55.44
C GLY A 497 3.46 -15.91 -54.68
N ALA A 498 3.58 -16.60 -53.55
CA ALA A 498 4.82 -16.67 -52.77
C ALA A 498 5.98 -17.35 -53.54
N ILE A 499 7.20 -16.83 -53.38
CA ILE A 499 8.43 -17.41 -53.92
C ILE A 499 9.25 -17.96 -52.75
N TYR A 500 9.60 -19.25 -52.75
CA TYR A 500 10.31 -19.88 -51.63
C TYR A 500 11.82 -19.98 -51.87
N ALA A 501 12.62 -19.66 -50.86
CA ALA A 501 14.05 -19.94 -50.85
C ALA A 501 14.34 -21.44 -50.67
N ASP A 502 15.56 -21.86 -50.98
CA ASP A 502 15.96 -23.26 -50.84
C ASP A 502 15.91 -23.72 -49.38
N LEU A 503 15.35 -24.91 -49.17
CA LEU A 503 15.32 -25.58 -47.86
C LEU A 503 16.59 -26.44 -47.70
N PRO A 504 17.35 -26.29 -46.60
CA PRO A 504 18.54 -27.10 -46.35
C PRO A 504 18.25 -28.63 -46.38
N PRO A 505 19.15 -29.46 -46.91
CA PRO A 505 18.96 -30.91 -46.97
C PRO A 505 18.65 -31.55 -45.62
N GLU A 506 19.20 -31.01 -44.54
CA GLU A 506 19.02 -31.48 -43.16
C GLU A 506 17.56 -31.38 -42.71
N ALA A 507 16.80 -30.39 -43.22
CA ALA A 507 15.38 -30.19 -42.90
C ALA A 507 14.45 -31.18 -43.63
N LYS A 508 15.00 -32.11 -44.43
CA LYS A 508 14.28 -33.26 -44.99
C LYS A 508 14.43 -34.52 -44.14
N LEU A 509 15.29 -34.51 -43.11
CA LEU A 509 15.59 -35.66 -42.26
C LEU A 509 14.94 -35.52 -40.88
N LYS A 510 14.16 -36.53 -40.46
CA LYS A 510 13.53 -36.57 -39.12
C LYS A 510 14.54 -36.59 -37.96
N THR A 511 15.73 -37.15 -38.20
CA THR A 511 16.83 -37.19 -37.22
C THR A 511 17.35 -35.79 -36.88
N SER A 512 17.40 -34.89 -37.86
CA SER A 512 17.80 -33.49 -37.66
C SER A 512 16.84 -32.76 -36.73
N PHE A 513 15.53 -32.89 -36.96
CA PHE A 513 14.51 -32.31 -36.08
C PHE A 513 14.62 -32.84 -34.64
N THR A 514 14.90 -34.14 -34.47
CA THR A 514 15.10 -34.70 -33.12
C THR A 514 16.34 -34.09 -32.44
N ALA A 515 17.42 -33.85 -33.19
CA ALA A 515 18.62 -33.20 -32.67
C ALA A 515 18.36 -31.72 -32.35
N TRP A 516 17.68 -30.99 -33.24
CA TRP A 516 17.32 -29.58 -33.05
C TRP A 516 16.38 -29.38 -31.87
N GLN A 517 15.41 -30.28 -31.68
CA GLN A 517 14.52 -30.28 -30.52
C GLN A 517 15.31 -30.46 -29.21
N ARG A 518 16.28 -31.39 -29.17
CA ARG A 518 17.14 -31.58 -27.99
C ARG A 518 18.01 -30.35 -27.71
N ALA A 519 18.55 -29.72 -28.76
CA ALA A 519 19.35 -28.50 -28.65
C ALA A 519 18.49 -27.32 -28.16
N LEU A 520 17.25 -27.21 -28.65
CA LEU A 520 16.28 -26.20 -28.23
C LEU A 520 15.95 -26.35 -26.74
N VAL A 521 15.63 -27.56 -26.31
CA VAL A 521 15.38 -27.87 -24.88
C VAL A 521 16.59 -27.51 -24.02
N ASP A 522 17.81 -27.82 -24.47
CA ASP A 522 19.02 -27.49 -23.72
C ASP A 522 19.26 -25.98 -23.61
N THR A 523 18.97 -25.24 -24.69
CA THR A 523 19.11 -23.77 -24.75
C THR A 523 18.10 -23.11 -23.82
N VAL A 524 16.81 -23.42 -23.98
CA VAL A 524 15.72 -22.88 -23.14
C VAL A 524 15.94 -23.27 -21.67
N TRP A 525 16.34 -24.50 -21.37
CA TRP A 525 16.66 -24.91 -20.00
C TRP A 525 17.80 -24.10 -19.35
N ARG A 526 18.82 -23.70 -20.11
CA ARG A 526 19.94 -22.89 -19.58
C ARG A 526 19.52 -21.45 -19.29
N GLU A 527 18.66 -20.90 -20.14
CA GLU A 527 18.14 -19.54 -20.08
C GLU A 527 17.03 -19.39 -19.03
N SER A 528 16.17 -20.40 -18.88
CA SER A 528 15.04 -20.36 -17.96
C SER A 528 15.53 -20.42 -16.51
N ALA A 529 15.21 -19.37 -15.78
CA ALA A 529 15.40 -19.28 -14.34
C ALA A 529 14.45 -18.22 -13.79
N VAL A 530 14.00 -18.42 -12.56
CA VAL A 530 13.26 -17.39 -11.81
C VAL A 530 14.07 -16.98 -10.60
N GLU A 531 14.07 -15.69 -10.32
CA GLU A 531 14.68 -15.15 -9.12
C GLU A 531 13.60 -14.99 -8.05
N VAL A 532 13.89 -15.52 -6.86
CA VAL A 532 13.03 -15.33 -5.69
C VAL A 532 13.86 -14.79 -4.53
N ARG A 533 13.23 -14.01 -3.67
CA ARG A 533 13.83 -13.52 -2.44
C ARG A 533 13.40 -14.44 -1.30
N GLU A 534 14.30 -14.79 -0.39
CA GLU A 534 13.96 -15.61 0.77
C GLU A 534 14.57 -15.06 2.06
N HIS A 535 13.83 -15.21 3.15
CA HIS A 535 14.28 -14.92 4.52
C HIS A 535 14.26 -16.21 5.34
N LYS A 536 15.39 -16.94 5.33
CA LYS A 536 15.50 -18.31 5.88
C LYS A 536 15.06 -18.45 7.34
N LYS A 537 15.40 -17.47 8.20
CA LYS A 537 15.10 -17.54 9.64
C LYS A 537 13.59 -17.45 9.93
N LEU A 538 12.83 -16.78 9.05
CA LEU A 538 11.37 -16.62 9.16
C LEU A 538 10.61 -17.57 8.23
N GLY A 539 11.32 -18.36 7.39
CA GLY A 539 10.70 -19.27 6.45
C GLY A 539 9.90 -18.59 5.33
N LEU A 540 10.18 -17.33 5.03
CA LEU A 540 9.44 -16.57 4.01
C LEU A 540 10.15 -16.64 2.66
N VAL A 541 9.36 -16.78 1.60
CA VAL A 541 9.80 -16.72 0.19
C VAL A 541 8.90 -15.72 -0.54
N SER A 542 9.47 -14.95 -1.46
CA SER A 542 8.73 -14.00 -2.27
C SER A 542 7.88 -14.71 -3.31
N GLU A 543 6.76 -14.10 -3.70
CA GLU A 543 6.08 -14.48 -4.93
C GLU A 543 6.93 -14.04 -6.14
N LEU A 544 6.64 -14.57 -7.32
CA LEU A 544 7.47 -14.34 -8.51
C LEU A 544 7.38 -12.90 -9.02
N ASP A 545 6.18 -12.32 -8.94
CA ASP A 545 5.90 -10.95 -9.36
C ASP A 545 5.80 -9.98 -8.16
N GLU A 546 6.21 -10.42 -6.96
CA GLU A 546 6.22 -9.57 -5.77
C GLU A 546 7.36 -8.54 -5.85
N GLU A 547 7.00 -7.26 -5.76
CA GLU A 547 7.98 -6.19 -5.68
C GLU A 547 8.86 -6.32 -4.44
N GLU A 548 10.11 -5.88 -4.55
CA GLU A 548 11.07 -5.95 -3.42
C GLU A 548 10.53 -5.25 -2.17
N ARG A 549 9.92 -4.07 -2.36
CA ARG A 549 9.25 -3.30 -1.32
C ARG A 549 8.25 -4.13 -0.52
N ASP A 550 7.40 -4.85 -1.22
CA ASP A 550 6.26 -5.55 -0.63
C ASP A 550 6.74 -6.80 0.13
N PHE A 551 7.73 -7.50 -0.44
CA PHE A 551 8.39 -8.61 0.26
C PHE A 551 9.11 -8.14 1.54
N VAL A 552 9.85 -7.03 1.47
CA VAL A 552 10.51 -6.43 2.65
C VAL A 552 9.49 -6.00 3.70
N ALA A 553 8.36 -5.41 3.29
CA ALA A 553 7.29 -5.03 4.19
C ALA A 553 6.68 -6.26 4.90
N ARG A 554 6.48 -7.37 4.17
CA ARG A 554 5.98 -8.64 4.70
C ARG A 554 6.96 -9.29 5.67
N VAL A 555 8.26 -9.31 5.35
CA VAL A 555 9.32 -9.78 6.27
C VAL A 555 9.32 -8.97 7.57
N ASN A 556 9.28 -7.64 7.46
CA ASN A 556 9.24 -6.76 8.62
C ASN A 556 7.96 -6.92 9.45
N MET A 557 6.82 -7.26 8.82
CA MET A 557 5.58 -7.55 9.53
C MET A 557 5.72 -8.79 10.41
N VAL A 558 6.13 -9.92 9.81
CA VAL A 558 6.30 -11.18 10.53
C VAL A 558 7.38 -11.07 11.61
N ALA A 559 8.45 -10.32 11.34
CA ALA A 559 9.47 -9.99 12.33
C ALA A 559 8.88 -9.24 13.55
N ARG A 560 7.98 -8.27 13.34
CA ARG A 560 7.30 -7.54 14.42
C ARG A 560 6.33 -8.43 15.18
N GLU A 561 5.58 -9.29 14.51
CA GLU A 561 4.68 -10.24 15.17
C GLU A 561 5.45 -11.17 16.10
N GLN A 562 6.56 -11.75 15.62
CA GLN A 562 7.42 -12.61 16.42
C GLN A 562 8.07 -11.84 17.59
N ARG A 563 8.50 -10.60 17.34
CA ARG A 563 9.01 -9.70 18.38
C ARG A 563 7.95 -9.43 19.45
N ASP A 564 6.71 -9.15 19.07
CA ASP A 564 5.65 -8.80 20.01
C ASP A 564 5.26 -10.03 20.86
N ILE A 565 5.24 -11.24 20.28
CA ILE A 565 5.07 -12.49 21.02
C ILE A 565 6.21 -12.69 22.04
N GLU A 566 7.47 -12.58 21.61
CA GLU A 566 8.61 -12.73 22.52
C GLU A 566 8.64 -11.64 23.59
N ARG A 567 8.18 -10.42 23.26
CA ARG A 567 8.06 -9.32 24.21
C ARG A 567 7.02 -9.64 25.27
N ASP A 568 5.85 -10.13 24.90
CA ASP A 568 4.78 -10.51 25.84
C ASP A 568 5.27 -11.63 26.79
N GLU A 569 6.09 -12.58 26.29
CA GLU A 569 6.72 -13.60 27.12
C GLU A 569 7.72 -13.01 28.13
N ILE A 570 8.53 -12.03 27.70
CA ILE A 570 9.44 -11.28 28.56
C ILE A 570 8.63 -10.52 29.63
N GLU A 571 7.63 -9.74 29.24
CA GLU A 571 6.78 -8.98 30.16
C GLU A 571 6.12 -9.91 31.18
N ALA A 572 5.53 -11.03 30.75
CA ALA A 572 4.93 -12.02 31.64
C ALA A 572 5.95 -12.65 32.62
N LYS A 573 7.21 -12.86 32.19
CA LYS A 573 8.29 -13.35 33.05
C LYS A 573 8.69 -12.30 34.10
N TYR A 574 8.75 -11.03 33.73
CA TYR A 574 9.11 -9.93 34.63
C TYR A 574 7.96 -9.54 35.56
N ASP A 575 6.71 -9.58 35.12
CA ASP A 575 5.53 -9.32 35.96
C ASP A 575 5.42 -10.32 37.12
N LYS A 576 5.70 -11.61 36.87
CA LYS A 576 5.77 -12.61 37.95
C LYS A 576 6.82 -12.26 39.01
N LYS A 577 7.96 -11.67 38.59
CA LYS A 577 9.01 -11.23 39.51
C LYS A 577 8.64 -9.92 40.20
N ARG A 578 8.00 -8.99 39.49
CA ARG A 578 7.51 -7.72 40.04
C ARG A 578 6.52 -7.96 41.17
N LEU A 579 5.51 -8.80 40.96
CA LEU A 579 4.53 -9.17 41.99
C LEU A 579 5.21 -9.70 43.26
N ALA A 580 6.24 -10.54 43.10
CA ALA A 580 6.99 -11.07 44.24
C ALA A 580 7.82 -10.00 44.98
N ILE A 581 8.33 -8.98 44.27
CA ILE A 581 9.04 -7.85 44.89
C ILE A 581 8.04 -6.85 45.50
N GLU A 582 6.91 -6.57 44.85
CA GLU A 582 5.83 -5.70 45.37
C GLU A 582 5.29 -6.23 46.70
N GLU A 583 5.06 -7.55 46.81
CA GLU A 583 4.67 -8.16 48.08
C GLU A 583 5.74 -7.98 49.17
N ARG A 584 7.03 -7.96 48.79
CA ARG A 584 8.13 -7.71 49.72
C ARG A 584 8.25 -6.22 50.08
N ILE A 585 7.94 -5.31 49.17
CA ILE A 585 7.86 -3.86 49.44
C ILE A 585 6.73 -3.61 50.44
N ALA A 586 5.52 -4.11 50.17
CA ALA A 586 4.39 -3.96 51.07
C ALA A 586 4.69 -4.48 52.49
N LYS A 587 5.35 -5.65 52.61
CA LYS A 587 5.80 -6.18 53.91
C LYS A 587 6.90 -5.33 54.57
N ALA A 588 7.78 -4.72 53.78
CA ALA A 588 8.83 -3.85 54.29
C ALA A 588 8.26 -2.50 54.78
N GLU A 589 7.32 -1.92 54.04
CA GLU A 589 6.56 -0.73 54.42
C GLU A 589 5.79 -0.95 55.72
N GLU A 590 5.01 -2.03 55.82
CA GLU A 590 4.27 -2.36 57.04
C GLU A 590 5.21 -2.51 58.25
N ARG A 591 6.42 -3.05 58.03
CA ARG A 591 7.45 -3.16 59.07
C ARG A 591 8.01 -1.79 59.47
N VAL A 592 8.28 -0.92 58.51
CA VAL A 592 8.76 0.45 58.76
C VAL A 592 7.72 1.21 59.58
N ASP A 593 6.45 1.16 59.19
CA ASP A 593 5.34 1.80 59.90
C ASP A 593 5.21 1.28 61.32
N ARG A 594 5.23 -0.05 61.50
CA ARG A 594 5.18 -0.68 62.82
C ARG A 594 6.34 -0.24 63.72
N VAL A 595 7.56 -0.17 63.20
CA VAL A 595 8.74 0.24 63.97
C VAL A 595 8.72 1.73 64.26
N LYS A 596 8.20 2.56 63.34
CA LYS A 596 7.98 4.01 63.56
C LYS A 596 6.96 4.25 64.67
N ASP A 597 5.85 3.52 64.67
CA ASP A 597 4.81 3.65 65.70
C ASP A 597 5.31 3.18 67.07
N GLN A 598 6.04 2.06 67.14
CA GLN A 598 6.72 1.63 68.37
C GLN A 598 7.73 2.66 68.89
N ALA A 599 8.44 3.36 67.99
CA ALA A 599 9.38 4.42 68.36
C ALA A 599 8.66 5.69 68.86
N LYS A 600 7.49 6.03 68.30
CA LYS A 600 6.62 7.11 68.80
C LYS A 600 6.07 6.76 70.19
N ASP A 601 5.56 5.56 70.38
CA ASP A 601 5.02 5.09 71.67
C ASP A 601 6.10 5.04 72.75
N ALA A 602 7.30 4.57 72.41
CA ALA A 602 8.44 4.58 73.33
C ALA A 602 8.87 6.02 73.70
N LYS A 603 8.78 6.98 72.77
CA LYS A 603 9.00 8.41 73.06
C LYS A 603 7.92 8.96 73.99
N VAL A 604 6.64 8.67 73.74
CA VAL A 604 5.51 9.11 74.57
C VAL A 604 5.60 8.51 75.98
N GLN A 605 5.90 7.22 76.13
CA GLN A 605 6.11 6.60 77.44
C GLN A 605 7.35 7.13 78.17
N SER A 606 8.41 7.52 77.44
CA SER A 606 9.57 8.18 78.05
C SER A 606 9.27 9.63 78.48
N ALA A 607 8.35 10.33 77.78
CA ALA A 607 7.92 11.69 78.11
C ALA A 607 7.01 11.75 79.36
N ILE A 608 6.31 10.66 79.71
CA ILE A 608 5.49 10.58 80.92
C ILE A 608 6.35 10.48 82.20
N SER A 609 7.66 10.22 82.09
CA SER A 609 8.57 10.21 83.25
C SER A 609 9.25 11.55 83.58
N PHE A 610 8.93 12.62 82.83
CA PHE A 610 9.46 13.98 83.07
C PHE A 610 8.42 14.97 83.64
N GLY A 611 7.26 14.48 84.06
CA GLY A 611 6.15 15.29 84.58
C GLY A 611 6.04 15.43 86.11
N ALA A 612 7.11 15.22 86.88
CA ALA A 612 7.06 15.33 88.34
C ALA A 612 8.34 15.87 89.01
N ALA A 613 9.19 16.64 88.31
CA ALA A 613 10.42 17.16 88.94
C ALA A 613 10.90 18.55 88.47
N ALA A 614 10.04 19.40 87.90
CA ALA A 614 10.48 20.71 87.40
C ALA A 614 9.55 21.90 87.68
N LEU A 615 8.78 21.87 88.78
CA LEU A 615 8.10 23.06 89.32
C LEU A 615 8.14 23.07 90.86
N GLY A 616 9.35 23.22 91.41
CA GLY A 616 9.55 23.34 92.84
C GLY A 616 10.97 23.74 93.21
N ALA A 617 11.43 24.91 92.77
CA ALA A 617 12.65 25.56 93.30
C ALA A 617 12.75 27.04 92.87
N VAL A 618 11.73 27.84 93.19
CA VAL A 618 11.98 29.22 93.65
C VAL A 618 11.98 29.11 95.17
N LEU A 619 13.05 29.60 95.80
CA LEU A 619 13.41 29.52 97.24
C LEU A 619 14.43 28.44 97.59
N GLY A 620 15.70 28.85 97.52
CA GLY A 620 16.77 28.18 98.24
C GLY A 620 16.70 28.46 99.74
N LYS A 621 16.92 27.41 100.54
CA LYS A 621 17.83 27.39 101.70
C LYS A 621 17.96 25.95 102.23
N SER A 622 19.21 25.53 102.34
CA SER A 622 19.82 24.41 103.08
C SER A 622 18.93 23.45 103.90
N LEU A 623 19.10 22.13 103.71
CA LEU A 623 19.84 21.22 104.61
C LEU A 623 19.53 19.74 104.31
N VAL A 624 20.54 18.92 104.58
CA VAL A 624 20.58 17.45 104.52
C VAL A 624 19.55 16.81 105.48
N SER A 625 18.88 15.73 105.07
CA SER A 625 18.44 14.66 105.99
C SER A 625 18.14 13.35 105.25
N GLN A 626 18.46 12.25 105.95
CA GLN A 626 18.51 10.85 105.53
C GLN A 626 17.13 10.23 105.25
N SER A 627 17.00 9.53 104.13
CA SER A 627 16.43 8.17 104.07
C SER A 627 16.42 7.63 102.62
N ASN A 628 16.78 6.35 102.49
CA ASN A 628 16.63 5.48 101.31
C ASN A 628 17.62 5.61 100.14
N VAL A 629 18.84 5.15 100.43
CA VAL A 629 19.70 4.42 99.49
C VAL A 629 19.04 3.06 99.19
N TYR A 630 18.16 2.98 98.19
CA TYR A 630 17.84 1.76 97.43
C TYR A 630 17.10 2.16 96.15
N LYS A 631 17.86 2.43 95.08
CA LYS A 631 17.49 2.33 93.63
C LYS A 631 18.48 3.14 92.77
N SER A 632 19.72 2.65 92.66
CA SER A 632 20.77 3.20 91.79
C SER A 632 21.00 2.37 90.52
N ALA A 633 19.96 1.74 89.95
CA ALA A 633 20.10 0.85 88.77
C ALA A 633 19.22 1.17 87.55
N THR A 634 18.42 2.25 87.56
CA THR A 634 17.39 2.47 86.50
C THR A 634 17.71 3.60 85.52
N ALA A 635 18.65 4.51 85.83
CA ALA A 635 18.96 5.65 84.97
C ALA A 635 19.90 5.33 83.77
N ALA A 636 20.67 4.24 83.83
CA ALA A 636 21.54 3.81 82.73
C ALA A 636 20.83 2.96 81.65
N LYS A 637 19.64 2.40 81.94
CA LYS A 637 18.89 1.54 81.00
C LYS A 637 17.90 2.29 80.11
N SER A 638 17.44 3.48 80.49
CA SER A 638 16.47 4.28 79.70
C SER A 638 17.12 5.00 78.50
N LEU A 639 18.37 5.45 78.64
CA LEU A 639 19.16 6.05 77.55
C LEU A 639 19.60 5.01 76.48
N SER A 640 19.82 3.74 76.85
CA SER A 640 20.14 2.66 75.91
C SER A 640 18.94 2.23 75.04
N ARG A 641 17.70 2.39 75.52
CA ARG A 641 16.48 2.01 74.78
C ARG A 641 16.08 3.03 73.71
N ALA A 642 16.27 4.33 73.98
CA ALA A 642 16.01 5.38 72.99
C ALA A 642 17.04 5.43 71.85
N SER A 643 18.31 5.10 72.13
CA SER A 643 19.34 4.90 71.09
C SER A 643 19.10 3.65 70.24
N LYS A 644 18.59 2.56 70.83
CA LYS A 644 18.24 1.33 70.10
C LYS A 644 17.00 1.47 69.21
N SER A 645 16.04 2.34 69.56
CA SER A 645 14.81 2.52 68.77
C SER A 645 15.01 3.30 67.48
N SER A 646 15.85 4.35 67.45
CA SER A 646 16.18 5.05 66.19
C SER A 646 17.02 4.17 65.25
N GLY A 647 17.93 3.35 65.80
CA GLY A 647 18.68 2.36 65.03
C GLY A 647 17.86 1.16 64.54
N ASN A 648 16.65 0.94 65.06
CA ASN A 648 15.70 -0.03 64.52
C ASN A 648 14.92 0.54 63.32
N VAL A 649 14.53 1.83 63.38
CA VAL A 649 13.88 2.53 62.25
C VAL A 649 14.83 2.58 61.06
N GLY A 650 16.07 3.04 61.25
CA GLY A 650 17.06 3.13 60.17
C GLY A 650 17.34 1.78 59.49
N ARG A 651 17.45 0.68 60.25
CA ARG A 651 17.62 -0.67 59.67
C ARG A 651 16.38 -1.17 58.91
N ALA A 652 15.18 -0.76 59.32
CA ALA A 652 13.95 -1.10 58.61
C ALA A 652 13.85 -0.30 57.29
N GLU A 653 14.20 0.98 57.32
CA GLU A 653 14.28 1.84 56.12
C GLU A 653 15.36 1.35 55.14
N GLU A 654 16.57 1.02 55.60
CA GLU A 654 17.62 0.39 54.76
C GLU A 654 17.19 -0.97 54.19
N SER A 655 16.29 -1.69 54.87
CA SER A 655 15.72 -2.94 54.34
C SER A 655 14.68 -2.67 53.27
N MET A 656 13.87 -1.61 53.41
CA MET A 656 12.89 -1.18 52.40
C MET A 656 13.62 -0.68 51.15
N GLU A 657 14.61 0.20 51.32
CA GLU A 657 15.42 0.75 50.23
C GLU A 657 16.11 -0.36 49.43
N ARG A 658 16.62 -1.41 50.09
CA ARG A 658 17.18 -2.58 49.38
C ARG A 658 16.17 -3.33 48.52
N VAL A 659 14.90 -3.41 48.94
CA VAL A 659 13.85 -4.07 48.16
C VAL A 659 13.39 -3.16 47.01
N GLU A 660 13.34 -1.84 47.22
CA GLU A 660 13.08 -0.85 46.16
C GLU A 660 14.20 -0.86 45.10
N GLN A 661 15.46 -0.95 45.52
CA GLN A 661 16.60 -1.12 44.60
C GLN A 661 16.49 -2.43 43.78
N GLN A 662 15.97 -3.51 44.37
CA GLN A 662 15.68 -4.75 43.63
C GLN A 662 14.60 -4.54 42.56
N MET A 663 13.58 -3.72 42.84
CA MET A 663 12.56 -3.35 41.84
C MET A 663 13.17 -2.52 40.72
N ALA A 664 14.00 -1.52 41.05
CA ALA A 664 14.67 -0.68 40.06
C ALA A 664 15.58 -1.50 39.12
N LEU A 665 16.41 -2.39 39.68
CA LEU A 665 17.26 -3.29 38.89
C LEU A 665 16.44 -4.25 38.02
N LEU A 666 15.32 -4.77 38.54
CA LEU A 666 14.43 -5.65 37.78
C LEU A 666 13.84 -4.93 36.56
N ASN A 667 13.43 -3.67 36.72
CA ASN A 667 12.93 -2.85 35.62
C ASN A 667 14.02 -2.53 34.59
N GLU A 668 15.25 -2.24 35.04
CA GLU A 668 16.39 -2.01 34.16
C GLU A 668 16.76 -3.26 33.34
N ASP A 669 16.74 -4.44 33.97
CA ASP A 669 16.98 -5.72 33.29
C ASP A 669 15.89 -6.02 32.26
N MET A 670 14.62 -5.73 32.58
CA MET A 670 13.52 -5.85 31.62
C MET A 670 13.71 -4.91 30.43
N GLU A 671 14.07 -3.64 30.66
CA GLU A 671 14.34 -2.69 29.58
C GLU A 671 15.51 -3.14 28.70
N LYS A 672 16.57 -3.71 29.29
CA LYS A 672 17.69 -4.30 28.53
C LYS A 672 17.25 -5.48 27.68
N ASP A 673 16.46 -6.40 28.22
CA ASP A 673 15.95 -7.55 27.49
C ASP A 673 15.04 -7.11 26.32
N ILE A 674 14.14 -6.15 26.56
CA ILE A 674 13.27 -5.57 25.51
C ILE A 674 14.10 -4.85 24.44
N LYS A 675 15.14 -4.11 24.83
CA LYS A 675 16.02 -3.41 23.88
C LYS A 675 16.79 -4.40 23.00
N ALA A 676 17.37 -5.45 23.60
CA ALA A 676 18.07 -6.50 22.85
C ALA A 676 17.14 -7.25 21.89
N LEU A 677 15.86 -7.42 22.28
CA LEU A 677 14.83 -7.97 21.41
C LEU A 677 14.52 -7.05 20.22
N SER A 678 14.37 -5.72 20.44
CA SER A 678 14.15 -4.75 19.37
C SER A 678 15.29 -4.76 18.34
N GLU A 679 16.54 -4.69 18.81
CA GLU A 679 17.72 -4.63 17.94
C GLU A 679 17.85 -5.85 17.01
N ARG A 680 17.37 -7.02 17.45
CA ARG A 680 17.38 -8.25 16.65
C ARG A 680 16.41 -8.18 15.47
N TYR A 681 15.23 -7.62 15.68
CA TYR A 681 14.16 -7.60 14.68
C TYR A 681 14.18 -6.35 13.79
N ASP A 682 14.80 -5.26 14.24
CA ASP A 682 14.94 -4.02 13.45
C ASP A 682 15.79 -4.20 12.18
N LYS A 683 16.57 -5.29 12.09
CA LYS A 683 17.44 -5.64 10.95
C LYS A 683 16.97 -6.87 10.18
N ALA A 684 15.72 -7.31 10.35
CA ALA A 684 15.21 -8.49 9.67
C ALA A 684 15.36 -8.41 8.13
N ALA A 685 15.18 -7.22 7.56
CA ALA A 685 15.36 -7.01 6.12
C ALA A 685 16.80 -7.29 5.62
N ASP A 686 17.82 -7.15 6.47
CA ASP A 686 19.22 -7.37 6.09
C ASP A 686 19.55 -8.86 5.84
N ASP A 687 18.72 -9.77 6.37
CA ASP A 687 18.85 -11.22 6.21
C ASP A 687 18.16 -11.77 4.95
N ILE A 688 17.57 -10.89 4.11
CA ILE A 688 16.95 -11.26 2.84
C ILE A 688 18.05 -11.59 1.83
N ILE A 689 17.91 -12.74 1.15
CA ILE A 689 18.81 -13.16 0.07
C ILE A 689 18.03 -13.46 -1.21
N THR A 690 18.62 -13.15 -2.35
CA THR A 690 18.10 -13.56 -3.66
C THR A 690 18.63 -14.95 -4.01
N THR A 691 17.73 -15.84 -4.41
CA THR A 691 18.04 -17.20 -4.84
C THR A 691 17.44 -17.45 -6.22
N THR A 692 18.25 -18.00 -7.12
CA THR A 692 17.79 -18.40 -8.46
C THR A 692 17.28 -19.84 -8.44
N VAL A 693 16.07 -20.06 -8.93
CA VAL A 693 15.46 -21.39 -9.08
C VAL A 693 15.40 -21.74 -10.56
N LYS A 694 16.01 -22.87 -10.92
CA LYS A 694 16.05 -23.36 -12.31
C LYS A 694 15.10 -24.54 -12.50
N PRO A 695 14.47 -24.68 -13.68
CA PRO A 695 13.70 -25.88 -14.01
C PRO A 695 14.59 -27.11 -14.09
N LEU A 696 14.02 -28.27 -13.82
CA LEU A 696 14.62 -29.54 -14.23
C LEU A 696 14.54 -29.66 -15.76
N LYS A 697 15.55 -30.26 -16.40
CA LYS A 697 15.53 -30.46 -17.85
C LYS A 697 14.33 -31.31 -18.33
N SER A 698 13.83 -32.20 -17.48
CA SER A 698 12.60 -32.98 -17.73
C SER A 698 11.33 -32.14 -17.77
N ASN A 699 11.36 -30.91 -17.25
CA ASN A 699 10.22 -30.02 -17.12
C ASN A 699 10.15 -28.97 -18.24
N VAL A 700 11.05 -29.06 -19.22
CA VAL A 700 11.00 -28.26 -20.44
C VAL A 700 10.35 -29.12 -21.52
N VAL A 701 9.06 -28.88 -21.75
CA VAL A 701 8.22 -29.67 -22.65
C VAL A 701 8.13 -28.95 -23.98
N VAL A 702 8.45 -29.64 -25.07
CA VAL A 702 8.25 -29.12 -26.43
C VAL A 702 6.82 -29.44 -26.85
N ASN A 703 6.01 -28.40 -27.03
CA ASN A 703 4.61 -28.52 -27.44
C ASN A 703 4.52 -28.73 -28.95
N ALA A 704 5.28 -27.95 -29.72
CA ALA A 704 5.33 -28.04 -31.17
C ALA A 704 6.70 -27.58 -31.70
N MET A 705 7.10 -28.15 -32.83
CA MET A 705 8.22 -27.65 -33.62
C MET A 705 7.80 -27.64 -35.08
N VAL A 706 7.87 -26.47 -35.70
CA VAL A 706 7.20 -26.15 -36.97
C VAL A 706 8.21 -25.51 -37.92
N LEU A 707 8.16 -25.91 -39.19
CA LEU A 707 8.84 -25.18 -40.25
C LEU A 707 7.96 -23.99 -40.65
N VAL A 708 8.44 -22.77 -40.43
CA VAL A 708 7.73 -21.55 -40.75
C VAL A 708 8.40 -20.88 -41.95
N TRP A 709 7.62 -20.61 -42.99
CA TRP A 709 8.07 -19.78 -44.09
C TRP A 709 7.78 -18.33 -43.76
N MET A 710 8.84 -17.52 -43.65
CA MET A 710 8.75 -16.12 -43.30
C MET A 710 9.05 -15.20 -44.47
N PRO A 711 8.27 -14.13 -44.70
CA PRO A 711 8.55 -13.15 -45.74
C PRO A 711 9.89 -12.44 -45.47
N ARG A 712 10.67 -12.22 -46.52
CA ARG A 712 11.90 -11.43 -46.47
C ARG A 712 11.52 -9.95 -46.40
N ASN A 713 11.89 -9.28 -45.31
CA ASN A 713 11.87 -7.81 -45.23
C ASN A 713 12.75 -7.18 -46.32
#